data_AF-F0FZ90-F1
#
_entry.id   AF-F0FZ90-F1
#
_cell.length_a   1.000
_cell.length_b   1.000
_cell.length_c   1.000
_cell.angle_alpha   90.00
_cell.angle_beta   90.00
_cell.angle_gamma   90.00
#
_symmetry.space_group_name_H-M   'P 1'
#
loop_
_entity.id
_entity.type
_entity.pdbx_description
1 polymer ?
#
loop_
_entity_poly.entity_id
_entity_poly.type
_entity_poly.pdbx_seq_one_letter_code
_entity_poly.pdbx_strand_id
1 'polypeptide(L)'
;MNDNLRNLIPDALKNVKLSRVSPPPTRDTKQLPYGSLDAGQFELFCCELLSRTIDRDGMRFRIIRIEPLAGDGKKQYGADIFVERANSEESWVELFEVKRAERFDRSVFRTAVDRFADNREKWGYDIRKFVVISSERLDADLIIDMKSHMDRHPVPGVVIDIWSATKLDQMLSGCESLVFKYFHPAWTEILFGEKAREHYEKYGIYEFDESASWVNYDGPSEVEIGDAVTIQNDHVKIHGFLPTLRSVSASCLVELRNGRFSHVLMTLNHRDLVGRYFVNPGAPLDNDLRDFLLPYYGEPSMWFCDIGNCRLKISEAEARDLCNAFDRFAARYMKRLQAHEASWRSEEFSVYEGIGYSVPLMTVKRGLWRLLLAFADAHDVFETDTEWSMFESSGTAYLKVMTRQQSERFDPGFHVFIRPTKANPLYQSFDYPDTDVLLAWCPPQDLGLDQFEGKVGPRYYWDVATTYEWMVDELIPAALKWDQSRQHQPVRWQIFKPRRSKSRNRPETFDIDNYIRSCRHGKIENTGEIDTVEKLLAAARRLQSFFSSRRRTVYVSKENYKLAFSALGTIMKHSSCDDFGYLHGNLGYLRDVHDMPSLTQAVVEHAATWNDYCANNFKMDCLFRCFNAVLDSGTCRLNAVEIQDVAKQLDRLLQLMRQVKLLDRQQKRLAAPH
;
A
#
# COMPACT_ATOMS: atom_id res chain seq x y z
N MET A 1 -30.15 -2.86 -8.96
CA MET A 1 -31.59 -2.83 -9.30
C MET A 1 -32.01 -1.60 -10.12
N ASN A 2 -31.08 -0.78 -10.66
CA ASN A 2 -31.42 0.47 -11.39
C ASN A 2 -31.52 0.35 -12.92
N ASP A 3 -31.16 -0.80 -13.53
CA ASP A 3 -31.13 -0.94 -15.00
C ASP A 3 -32.51 -1.02 -15.65
N ASN A 4 -33.61 -1.09 -14.88
CA ASN A 4 -34.96 -1.22 -15.42
C ASN A 4 -35.57 0.13 -15.87
N LEU A 5 -35.26 1.24 -15.19
CA LEU A 5 -35.95 2.51 -15.46
C LEU A 5 -35.61 3.07 -16.85
N ARG A 6 -34.33 3.02 -17.26
CA ARG A 6 -33.90 3.53 -18.59
C ARG A 6 -34.59 2.85 -19.76
N ASN A 7 -34.94 1.57 -19.61
CA ASN A 7 -35.65 0.80 -20.64
C ASN A 7 -37.15 1.10 -20.67
N LEU A 8 -37.70 1.60 -19.57
CA LEU A 8 -39.12 1.95 -19.43
C LEU A 8 -39.42 3.40 -19.79
N ILE A 9 -38.43 4.30 -19.70
CA ILE A 9 -38.59 5.69 -20.12
C ILE A 9 -38.87 5.70 -21.64
N PRO A 10 -39.98 6.31 -22.09
CA PRO A 10 -40.30 6.47 -23.51
C PRO A 10 -39.32 7.41 -24.23
N ASP A 11 -39.17 7.26 -25.55
CA ASP A 11 -38.22 8.08 -26.33
C ASP A 11 -38.51 9.58 -26.27
N ALA A 12 -39.79 9.97 -26.10
CA ALA A 12 -40.20 11.36 -25.87
C ALA A 12 -39.56 11.96 -24.61
N LEU A 13 -39.38 11.17 -23.54
CA LEU A 13 -38.77 11.62 -22.29
C LEU A 13 -37.23 11.44 -22.28
N LYS A 14 -36.68 10.50 -23.07
CA LYS A 14 -35.22 10.31 -23.19
C LYS A 14 -34.49 11.53 -23.75
N ASN A 15 -35.15 12.26 -24.65
CA ASN A 15 -34.54 13.37 -25.41
C ASN A 15 -34.93 14.76 -24.89
N VAL A 16 -35.50 14.85 -23.69
CA VAL A 16 -35.88 16.11 -23.07
C VAL A 16 -34.62 16.95 -22.80
N LYS A 17 -34.55 18.14 -23.38
CA LYS A 17 -33.45 19.09 -23.16
C LYS A 17 -33.59 19.71 -21.78
N LEU A 18 -32.58 19.58 -20.92
CA LEU A 18 -32.58 20.18 -19.58
C LEU A 18 -32.31 21.69 -19.63
N SER A 19 -33.21 22.49 -19.04
CA SER A 19 -33.10 23.92 -18.82
C SER A 19 -33.05 24.19 -17.32
N ARG A 20 -31.97 24.82 -16.85
CA ARG A 20 -31.72 24.98 -15.41
C ARG A 20 -31.91 26.43 -14.99
N VAL A 21 -32.85 26.66 -14.07
CA VAL A 21 -33.15 28.01 -13.53
C VAL A 21 -32.37 28.26 -12.24
N SER A 22 -31.68 29.40 -12.19
CA SER A 22 -30.93 29.85 -11.02
C SER A 22 -31.85 30.26 -9.87
N PRO A 23 -31.40 30.10 -8.61
CA PRO A 23 -32.14 30.60 -7.45
C PRO A 23 -32.27 32.14 -7.51
N PRO A 24 -33.34 32.70 -6.92
CA PRO A 24 -33.47 34.14 -6.78
C PRO A 24 -32.33 34.70 -5.90
N PRO A 25 -31.99 36.00 -6.01
CA PRO A 25 -30.90 36.62 -5.23
C PRO A 25 -31.12 36.56 -3.71
N THR A 26 -32.38 36.42 -3.28
CA THR A 26 -32.78 36.37 -1.88
C THR A 26 -32.74 34.93 -1.35
N ARG A 27 -31.99 34.71 -0.25
CA ARG A 27 -31.77 33.38 0.37
C ARG A 27 -33.01 32.78 1.07
N ASP A 28 -34.13 33.49 1.11
CA ASP A 28 -35.29 33.11 1.94
C ASP A 28 -36.18 32.02 1.32
N THR A 29 -36.11 31.79 0.01
CA THR A 29 -36.87 30.71 -0.64
C THR A 29 -36.03 29.44 -0.73
N LYS A 30 -36.25 28.50 0.19
CA LYS A 30 -35.67 27.13 0.16
C LYS A 30 -36.48 26.12 -0.66
N GLN A 31 -37.47 26.58 -1.42
CA GLN A 31 -38.32 25.71 -2.23
C GLN A 31 -37.83 25.69 -3.68
N LEU A 32 -37.76 24.50 -4.28
CA LEU A 32 -37.34 24.38 -5.67
C LEU A 32 -38.41 24.93 -6.64
N PRO A 33 -37.99 25.56 -7.74
CA PRO A 33 -38.89 26.16 -8.71
C PRO A 33 -39.43 25.10 -9.68
N TYR A 34 -40.19 24.11 -9.18
CA TYR A 34 -40.71 23.01 -10.01
C TYR A 34 -41.50 23.49 -11.23
N GLY A 35 -42.28 24.56 -11.08
CA GLY A 35 -43.01 25.19 -12.18
C GLY A 35 -42.14 25.77 -13.30
N SER A 36 -40.82 25.96 -13.08
CA SER A 36 -39.89 26.42 -14.12
C SER A 36 -39.37 25.30 -15.03
N LEU A 37 -39.57 24.04 -14.63
CA LEU A 37 -39.29 22.91 -15.49
C LEU A 37 -40.36 22.84 -16.60
N ASP A 38 -39.96 22.45 -17.81
CA ASP A 38 -40.95 22.09 -18.82
C ASP A 38 -41.71 20.81 -18.42
N ALA A 39 -42.85 20.55 -19.07
CA ALA A 39 -43.72 19.46 -18.68
C ALA A 39 -43.02 18.08 -18.74
N GLY A 40 -42.19 17.83 -19.76
CA GLY A 40 -41.44 16.59 -19.90
C GLY A 40 -40.30 16.48 -18.88
N GLN A 41 -39.64 17.58 -18.55
CA GLN A 41 -38.63 17.63 -17.49
C GLN A 41 -39.23 17.32 -16.13
N PHE A 42 -40.38 17.93 -15.81
CA PHE A 42 -41.05 17.73 -14.52
C PHE A 42 -41.55 16.29 -14.38
N GLU A 43 -42.10 15.72 -15.46
CA GLU A 43 -42.54 14.33 -15.48
C GLU A 43 -41.37 13.36 -15.29
N LEU A 44 -40.27 13.57 -16.01
CA LEU A 44 -39.06 12.75 -15.87
C LEU A 44 -38.44 12.89 -14.47
N PHE A 45 -38.42 14.10 -13.90
CA PHE A 45 -38.00 14.35 -12.52
C PHE A 45 -38.85 13.55 -11.53
N CYS A 46 -40.18 13.55 -11.68
CA CYS A 46 -41.07 12.78 -10.81
C CYS A 46 -40.82 11.27 -10.96
N CYS A 47 -40.61 10.77 -12.17
CA CYS A 47 -40.26 9.36 -12.42
C CYS A 47 -38.98 8.96 -11.66
N GLU A 48 -37.92 9.75 -11.79
CA GLU A 48 -36.64 9.46 -11.13
C GLU A 48 -36.72 9.62 -9.61
N LEU A 49 -37.48 10.60 -9.11
CA LEU A 49 -37.73 10.77 -7.68
C LEU A 49 -38.48 9.57 -7.09
N LEU A 50 -39.56 9.13 -7.73
CA LEU A 50 -40.32 7.94 -7.29
C LEU A 50 -39.43 6.69 -7.28
N SER A 51 -38.62 6.50 -8.33
CA SER A 51 -37.70 5.37 -8.41
C SER A 51 -36.67 5.31 -7.28
N ARG A 52 -36.30 6.46 -6.68
CA ARG A 52 -35.31 6.53 -5.59
C ARG A 52 -35.92 6.55 -4.19
N THR A 53 -37.17 6.99 -4.06
CA THR A 53 -37.76 7.31 -2.74
C THR A 53 -38.77 6.29 -2.25
N ILE A 54 -39.27 5.41 -3.12
CA ILE A 54 -40.38 4.49 -2.81
C ILE A 54 -39.96 3.29 -1.91
N ASP A 55 -38.68 3.14 -1.56
CA ASP A 55 -38.13 2.00 -0.81
C ASP A 55 -38.31 2.06 0.73
N ARG A 56 -39.19 2.93 1.25
CA ARG A 56 -39.18 3.27 2.69
C ARG A 56 -40.01 2.35 3.61
N ASP A 57 -40.79 1.42 3.06
CA ASP A 57 -41.73 0.59 3.82
C ASP A 57 -41.42 -0.93 3.79
N GLY A 58 -40.23 -1.33 3.32
CA GLY A 58 -39.81 -2.74 3.28
C GLY A 58 -40.56 -3.63 2.27
N MET A 59 -41.37 -3.02 1.39
CA MET A 59 -42.09 -3.70 0.33
C MET A 59 -41.30 -3.76 -0.98
N ARG A 60 -41.50 -4.80 -1.79
CA ARG A 60 -40.96 -4.82 -3.15
C ARG A 60 -41.76 -3.84 -4.00
N PHE A 61 -41.06 -2.96 -4.70
CA PHE A 61 -41.68 -2.05 -5.66
C PHE A 61 -40.96 -2.12 -7.00
N ARG A 62 -41.71 -1.84 -8.07
CA ARG A 62 -41.16 -1.72 -9.41
C ARG A 62 -42.01 -0.77 -10.24
N ILE A 63 -41.39 0.21 -10.89
CA ILE A 63 -42.05 0.94 -11.98
C ILE A 63 -42.24 -0.03 -13.13
N ILE A 64 -43.49 -0.23 -13.56
CA ILE A 64 -43.85 -1.21 -14.60
C ILE A 64 -44.20 -0.55 -15.93
N ARG A 65 -44.60 0.73 -15.92
CA ARG A 65 -44.99 1.47 -17.12
C ARG A 65 -44.90 2.98 -16.89
N ILE A 66 -44.51 3.71 -17.93
CA ILE A 66 -44.51 5.18 -17.99
C ILE A 66 -45.21 5.58 -19.30
N GLU A 67 -46.18 6.49 -19.23
CA GLU A 67 -46.97 7.01 -20.36
C GLU A 67 -46.85 8.54 -20.44
N PRO A 68 -45.99 9.09 -21.31
CA PRO A 68 -45.53 10.47 -21.22
C PRO A 68 -46.52 11.47 -21.83
N LEU A 69 -46.61 12.68 -21.30
CA LEU A 69 -47.47 13.74 -21.86
C LEU A 69 -47.16 14.00 -23.36
N ALA A 70 -48.01 13.45 -24.22
CA ALA A 70 -48.04 13.53 -25.69
C ALA A 70 -46.87 12.89 -26.49
N GLY A 71 -47.22 11.96 -27.40
CA GLY A 71 -46.30 11.41 -28.41
C GLY A 71 -46.96 10.58 -29.53
N ASP A 72 -47.78 9.58 -29.20
CA ASP A 72 -48.09 8.50 -30.18
C ASP A 72 -49.59 8.23 -30.43
N GLY A 73 -50.49 9.18 -30.19
CA GLY A 73 -51.93 9.00 -30.50
C GLY A 73 -52.64 7.88 -29.70
N LYS A 74 -51.99 7.31 -28.69
CA LYS A 74 -52.63 6.41 -27.71
C LYS A 74 -53.45 7.23 -26.72
N LYS A 75 -54.71 6.81 -26.48
CA LYS A 75 -55.58 7.43 -25.48
C LYS A 75 -54.95 7.27 -24.09
N GLN A 76 -54.45 8.37 -23.54
CA GLN A 76 -54.03 8.44 -22.15
C GLN A 76 -55.26 8.59 -21.29
N TYR A 77 -55.55 7.54 -20.52
CA TYR A 77 -56.69 7.49 -19.63
C TYR A 77 -56.45 8.29 -18.33
N GLY A 78 -55.37 9.08 -18.25
CA GLY A 78 -55.09 10.02 -17.18
C GLY A 78 -54.12 9.55 -16.09
N ALA A 79 -53.22 8.60 -16.38
CA ALA A 79 -52.12 8.24 -15.48
C ALA A 79 -50.82 8.18 -16.27
N ASP A 80 -49.75 8.74 -15.70
CA ASP A 80 -48.47 8.91 -16.38
C ASP A 80 -47.43 7.89 -15.88
N ILE A 81 -47.50 7.48 -14.61
CA ILE A 81 -46.54 6.53 -14.01
C ILE A 81 -47.30 5.41 -13.30
N PHE A 82 -46.90 4.16 -13.57
CA PHE A 82 -47.48 2.95 -12.99
C PHE A 82 -46.43 2.24 -12.15
N VAL A 83 -46.71 2.10 -10.86
CA VAL A 83 -45.82 1.46 -9.89
C VAL A 83 -46.51 0.21 -9.35
N GLU A 84 -45.91 -0.95 -9.62
CA GLU A 84 -46.30 -2.20 -8.98
C GLU A 84 -45.70 -2.24 -7.57
N ARG A 85 -46.53 -2.58 -6.59
CA ARG A 85 -46.11 -2.94 -5.24
C ARG A 85 -46.46 -4.40 -4.99
N ALA A 86 -45.61 -5.05 -4.22
CA ALA A 86 -45.84 -6.42 -3.80
C ALA A 86 -45.33 -6.65 -2.37
N ASN A 87 -46.10 -7.43 -1.62
CA ASN A 87 -45.65 -8.06 -0.38
C ASN A 87 -45.51 -9.59 -0.62
N SER A 88 -45.40 -10.39 0.44
CA SER A 88 -45.27 -11.84 0.33
C SER A 88 -46.52 -12.56 -0.21
N GLU A 89 -47.68 -11.90 -0.19
CA GLU A 89 -48.99 -12.52 -0.41
C GLU A 89 -49.72 -11.98 -1.64
N GLU A 90 -49.49 -10.72 -2.01
CA GLU A 90 -50.23 -10.02 -3.05
C GLU A 90 -49.40 -8.95 -3.77
N SER A 91 -49.82 -8.60 -4.99
CA SER A 91 -49.33 -7.45 -5.75
C SER A 91 -50.47 -6.57 -6.25
N TRP A 92 -50.22 -5.26 -6.28
CA TRP A 92 -51.16 -4.25 -6.74
C TRP A 92 -50.43 -3.10 -7.45
N VAL A 93 -51.18 -2.22 -8.10
CA VAL A 93 -50.64 -1.06 -8.83
C VAL A 93 -51.06 0.24 -8.17
N GLU A 94 -50.09 1.15 -8.04
CA GLU A 94 -50.27 2.56 -7.72
C GLU A 94 -50.07 3.38 -8.99
N LEU A 95 -50.99 4.31 -9.23
CA LEU A 95 -50.99 5.17 -10.40
C LEU A 95 -50.67 6.61 -9.99
N PHE A 96 -49.87 7.29 -10.80
CA PHE A 96 -49.51 8.68 -10.58
C PHE A 96 -49.81 9.49 -11.84
N GLU A 97 -50.53 10.59 -11.68
CA GLU A 97 -50.74 11.59 -12.73
C GLU A 97 -49.94 12.86 -12.39
N VAL A 98 -49.06 13.29 -13.29
CA VAL A 98 -48.17 14.42 -13.14
C VAL A 98 -48.78 15.65 -13.81
N LYS A 99 -48.93 16.74 -13.04
CA LYS A 99 -49.49 18.00 -13.50
C LYS A 99 -48.52 19.16 -13.28
N ARG A 100 -47.94 19.63 -14.38
CA ARG A 100 -47.26 20.93 -14.45
C ARG A 100 -48.27 22.00 -14.86
N ALA A 101 -48.99 22.56 -13.90
CA ALA A 101 -49.99 23.60 -14.12
C ALA A 101 -49.48 24.96 -13.62
N GLU A 102 -49.85 26.05 -14.33
CA GLU A 102 -49.62 27.44 -13.87
C GLU A 102 -50.62 27.90 -12.80
N ARG A 103 -51.69 27.12 -12.62
CA ARG A 103 -52.64 27.25 -11.52
C ARG A 103 -53.34 25.91 -11.29
N PHE A 104 -53.07 25.27 -10.16
CA PHE A 104 -53.67 24.00 -9.77
C PHE A 104 -54.79 24.26 -8.76
N ASP A 105 -56.02 23.96 -9.15
CA ASP A 105 -57.21 24.21 -8.32
C ASP A 105 -58.14 22.97 -8.21
N ARG A 106 -59.29 23.16 -7.55
CA ARG A 106 -60.29 22.11 -7.33
C ARG A 106 -60.78 21.47 -8.64
N SER A 107 -60.92 22.25 -9.70
CA SER A 107 -61.43 21.77 -10.97
C SER A 107 -60.42 20.85 -11.64
N VAL A 108 -59.14 21.20 -11.59
CA VAL A 108 -58.04 20.40 -12.16
C VAL A 108 -57.95 19.05 -11.46
N PHE A 109 -57.96 19.05 -10.12
CA PHE A 109 -57.91 17.82 -9.34
C PHE A 109 -59.13 16.93 -9.58
N ARG A 110 -60.35 17.50 -9.57
CA ARG A 110 -61.58 16.73 -9.85
C ARG A 110 -61.55 16.12 -11.23
N THR A 111 -61.14 16.87 -12.25
CA THR A 111 -61.02 16.36 -13.62
C THR A 111 -60.02 15.21 -13.74
N ALA A 112 -58.95 15.23 -12.94
CA ALA A 112 -58.01 14.10 -12.85
C ALA A 112 -58.67 12.87 -12.21
N VAL A 113 -59.36 13.06 -11.08
CA VAL A 113 -60.02 11.97 -10.36
C VAL A 113 -61.20 11.37 -11.15
N ASP A 114 -62.05 12.20 -11.73
CA ASP A 114 -63.21 11.75 -12.52
C ASP A 114 -62.74 10.94 -13.73
N ARG A 115 -61.70 11.42 -14.42
CA ARG A 115 -61.06 10.70 -15.52
C ARG A 115 -60.43 9.39 -15.07
N PHE A 116 -59.82 9.35 -13.88
CA PHE A 116 -59.35 8.09 -13.30
C PHE A 116 -60.50 7.12 -13.03
N ALA A 117 -61.58 7.59 -12.38
CA ALA A 117 -62.74 6.78 -12.04
C ALA A 117 -63.41 6.19 -13.30
N ASP A 118 -63.61 7.00 -14.34
CA ASP A 118 -64.24 6.61 -15.62
C ASP A 118 -63.41 5.60 -16.42
N ASN A 119 -62.12 5.48 -16.15
CA ASN A 119 -61.21 4.64 -16.93
C ASN A 119 -60.52 3.54 -16.11
N ARG A 120 -60.77 3.46 -14.80
CA ARG A 120 -60.13 2.49 -13.88
C ARG A 120 -60.09 1.07 -14.43
N GLU A 121 -61.24 0.59 -14.90
CA GLU A 121 -61.39 -0.79 -15.38
C GLU A 121 -60.62 -1.06 -16.67
N LYS A 122 -60.31 -0.02 -17.47
CA LYS A 122 -59.64 -0.17 -18.76
C LYS A 122 -58.17 -0.52 -18.66
N TRP A 123 -57.54 -0.28 -17.50
CA TRP A 123 -56.14 -0.61 -17.28
C TRP A 123 -55.89 -2.08 -16.92
N GLY A 124 -56.90 -2.79 -16.42
CA GLY A 124 -56.79 -4.22 -16.10
C GLY A 124 -55.85 -4.57 -14.94
N TYR A 125 -55.59 -3.62 -14.03
CA TYR A 125 -54.75 -3.82 -12.84
C TYR A 125 -55.59 -3.77 -11.55
N ASP A 126 -55.13 -4.44 -10.49
CA ASP A 126 -55.61 -4.20 -9.12
C ASP A 126 -55.04 -2.84 -8.64
N ILE A 127 -55.78 -1.77 -8.92
CA ILE A 127 -55.37 -0.41 -8.54
C ILE A 127 -55.85 -0.12 -7.14
N ARG A 128 -54.92 0.19 -6.22
CA ARG A 128 -55.22 0.54 -4.82
C ARG A 128 -54.88 1.98 -4.44
N LYS A 129 -54.11 2.68 -5.27
CA LYS A 129 -53.75 4.08 -5.03
C LYS A 129 -53.70 4.89 -6.32
N PHE A 130 -54.23 6.11 -6.28
CA PHE A 130 -54.09 7.11 -7.34
C PHE A 130 -53.59 8.42 -6.74
N VAL A 131 -52.49 8.95 -7.27
CA VAL A 131 -51.85 10.17 -6.76
C VAL A 131 -51.77 11.21 -7.86
N VAL A 132 -52.24 12.42 -7.57
CA VAL A 132 -52.02 13.57 -8.46
C VAL A 132 -50.82 14.37 -7.93
N ILE A 133 -49.75 14.44 -8.73
CA ILE A 133 -48.55 15.21 -8.42
C ILE A 133 -48.65 16.59 -9.07
N SER A 134 -48.46 17.64 -8.29
CA SER A 134 -48.49 19.03 -8.75
C SER A 134 -47.13 19.71 -8.58
N SER A 135 -46.72 20.47 -9.60
CA SER A 135 -45.55 21.36 -9.52
C SER A 135 -45.77 22.59 -8.62
N GLU A 136 -47.02 22.86 -8.22
CA GLU A 136 -47.35 24.03 -7.42
C GLU A 136 -47.34 23.77 -5.93
N ARG A 137 -47.11 24.84 -5.17
CA ARG A 137 -47.40 24.88 -3.75
C ARG A 137 -48.91 25.07 -3.58
N LEU A 138 -49.51 24.19 -2.78
CA LEU A 138 -50.94 24.25 -2.48
C LEU A 138 -51.13 24.63 -1.02
N ASP A 139 -52.13 25.47 -0.76
CA ASP A 139 -52.53 25.84 0.60
C ASP A 139 -53.09 24.63 1.35
N ALA A 140 -52.83 24.55 2.65
CA ALA A 140 -53.28 23.44 3.49
C ALA A 140 -54.81 23.30 3.46
N ASP A 141 -55.54 24.41 3.48
CA ASP A 141 -57.00 24.43 3.41
C ASP A 141 -57.52 23.86 2.09
N LEU A 142 -56.83 24.11 0.98
CA LEU A 142 -57.18 23.54 -0.33
C LEU A 142 -56.95 22.02 -0.35
N ILE A 143 -55.84 21.55 0.22
CA ILE A 143 -55.55 20.11 0.35
C ILE A 143 -56.59 19.43 1.23
N ILE A 144 -56.93 20.01 2.38
CA ILE A 144 -57.93 19.48 3.32
C ILE A 144 -59.30 19.43 2.66
N ASP A 145 -59.69 20.48 1.94
CA ASP A 145 -60.95 20.54 1.21
C ASP A 145 -61.01 19.50 0.09
N MET A 146 -59.93 19.32 -0.68
CA MET A 146 -59.83 18.27 -1.70
C MET A 146 -59.94 16.87 -1.10
N LYS A 147 -59.26 16.60 0.03
CA LYS A 147 -59.36 15.33 0.75
C LYS A 147 -60.76 15.09 1.31
N SER A 148 -61.38 16.11 1.90
CA SER A 148 -62.76 16.06 2.42
C SER A 148 -63.78 15.80 1.31
N HIS A 149 -63.56 16.34 0.11
CA HIS A 149 -64.38 16.02 -1.05
C HIS A 149 -64.26 14.54 -1.46
N MET A 150 -63.07 13.96 -1.33
CA MET A 150 -62.84 12.54 -1.63
C MET A 150 -63.44 11.61 -0.60
N ASP A 151 -63.47 12.02 0.67
CA ASP A 151 -64.19 11.28 1.70
C ASP A 151 -65.71 11.24 1.44
N ARG A 152 -66.26 12.28 0.79
CA ARG A 152 -67.68 12.35 0.39
C ARG A 152 -67.98 11.60 -0.91
N HIS A 153 -66.99 11.43 -1.77
CA HIS A 153 -67.10 10.76 -3.07
C HIS A 153 -66.00 9.71 -3.23
N PRO A 154 -65.99 8.66 -2.38
CA PRO A 154 -64.90 7.69 -2.38
C PRO A 154 -64.94 6.85 -3.66
N VAL A 155 -63.76 6.55 -4.21
CA VAL A 155 -63.60 5.51 -5.23
C VAL A 155 -63.37 4.18 -4.52
N PRO A 156 -64.28 3.19 -4.62
CA PRO A 156 -64.21 1.97 -3.81
C PRO A 156 -62.89 1.22 -3.99
N GLY A 157 -62.20 0.96 -2.88
CA GLY A 157 -60.93 0.21 -2.84
C GLY A 157 -59.70 0.97 -3.32
N VAL A 158 -59.78 2.29 -3.54
CA VAL A 158 -58.66 3.12 -3.99
C VAL A 158 -58.42 4.28 -3.03
N VAL A 159 -57.17 4.45 -2.59
CA VAL A 159 -56.72 5.64 -1.87
C VAL A 159 -56.34 6.72 -2.88
N ILE A 160 -57.00 7.88 -2.80
CA ILE A 160 -56.66 9.04 -3.63
C ILE A 160 -55.82 10.02 -2.79
N ASP A 161 -54.70 10.47 -3.32
CA ASP A 161 -53.81 11.42 -2.64
C ASP A 161 -53.32 12.53 -3.59
N ILE A 162 -52.78 13.61 -3.01
CA ILE A 162 -52.24 14.75 -3.74
C ILE A 162 -50.87 15.13 -3.20
N TRP A 163 -49.88 15.21 -4.10
CA TRP A 163 -48.51 15.57 -3.76
C TRP A 163 -48.18 16.93 -4.38
N SER A 164 -48.12 17.96 -3.54
CA SER A 164 -47.71 19.31 -3.94
C SER A 164 -46.18 19.47 -3.94
N ALA A 165 -45.69 20.62 -4.41
CA ALA A 165 -44.28 21.00 -4.33
C ALA A 165 -43.66 20.78 -2.93
N THR A 166 -44.41 21.05 -1.86
CA THR A 166 -43.95 20.84 -0.48
C THR A 166 -43.71 19.36 -0.16
N LYS A 167 -44.53 18.45 -0.69
CA LYS A 167 -44.33 17.01 -0.51
C LYS A 167 -43.11 16.53 -1.31
N LEU A 168 -42.91 17.06 -2.52
CA LEU A 168 -41.74 16.78 -3.34
C LEU A 168 -40.45 17.21 -2.64
N ASP A 169 -40.42 18.40 -2.05
CA ASP A 169 -39.25 18.88 -1.28
C ASP A 169 -38.90 17.93 -0.12
N GLN A 170 -39.90 17.41 0.60
CA GLN A 170 -39.69 16.44 1.69
C GLN A 170 -39.11 15.10 1.20
N MET A 171 -39.42 14.71 -0.03
CA MET A 171 -38.95 13.46 -0.63
C MET A 171 -37.50 13.56 -1.12
N LEU A 172 -36.92 14.76 -1.21
CA LEU A 172 -35.56 14.96 -1.74
C LEU A 172 -34.42 14.52 -0.80
N SER A 173 -34.70 14.19 0.45
CA SER A 173 -33.67 13.70 1.38
C SER A 173 -33.07 12.38 0.86
N GLY A 174 -31.76 12.36 0.58
CA GLY A 174 -31.06 11.25 -0.07
C GLY A 174 -31.18 11.24 -1.60
N CYS A 175 -31.67 12.32 -2.21
CA CYS A 175 -31.84 12.48 -3.66
C CYS A 175 -31.20 13.78 -4.17
N GLU A 176 -30.13 14.24 -3.54
CA GLU A 176 -29.42 15.50 -3.79
C GLU A 176 -28.99 15.60 -5.26
N SER A 177 -28.59 14.48 -5.83
CA SER A 177 -28.14 14.37 -7.22
C SER A 177 -29.24 14.70 -8.25
N LEU A 178 -30.52 14.52 -7.92
CA LEU A 178 -31.65 14.95 -8.77
C LEU A 178 -31.76 16.47 -8.79
N VAL A 179 -31.50 17.14 -7.67
CA VAL A 179 -31.50 18.61 -7.61
C VAL A 179 -30.41 19.17 -8.53
N PHE A 180 -29.20 18.63 -8.45
CA PHE A 180 -28.09 19.03 -9.32
C PHE A 180 -28.37 18.76 -10.81
N LYS A 181 -29.07 17.67 -11.12
CA LYS A 181 -29.39 17.29 -12.50
C LYS A 181 -30.37 18.26 -13.16
N TYR A 182 -31.50 18.52 -12.50
CA TYR A 182 -32.65 19.23 -13.08
C TYR A 182 -32.65 20.73 -12.80
N PHE A 183 -32.00 21.19 -11.72
CA PHE A 183 -31.95 22.60 -11.34
C PHE A 183 -30.52 23.16 -11.45
N HIS A 184 -30.38 24.48 -11.35
CA HIS A 184 -29.06 25.12 -11.38
C HIS A 184 -28.20 24.67 -10.18
N PRO A 185 -26.88 24.43 -10.33
CA PRO A 185 -26.00 23.96 -9.25
C PRO A 185 -26.10 24.71 -7.93
N ALA A 186 -26.33 26.03 -7.98
CA ALA A 186 -26.55 26.87 -6.81
C ALA A 186 -27.71 26.40 -5.89
N TRP A 187 -28.74 25.73 -6.43
CA TRP A 187 -29.79 25.11 -5.60
C TRP A 187 -29.27 23.96 -4.74
N THR A 188 -28.29 23.20 -5.25
CA THR A 188 -27.65 22.12 -4.49
C THR A 188 -26.88 22.70 -3.30
N GLU A 189 -26.17 23.81 -3.51
CA GLU A 189 -25.45 24.51 -2.44
C GLU A 189 -26.40 25.08 -1.38
N ILE A 190 -27.50 25.72 -1.79
CA ILE A 190 -28.49 26.29 -0.87
C ILE A 190 -29.14 25.21 0.01
N LEU A 191 -29.44 24.04 -0.56
CA LEU A 191 -30.17 22.97 0.14
C LEU A 191 -29.26 22.01 0.90
N PHE A 192 -28.08 21.69 0.37
CA PHE A 192 -27.22 20.61 0.85
C PHE A 192 -25.78 21.06 1.15
N GLY A 193 -25.44 22.33 0.92
CA GLY A 193 -24.13 22.92 1.21
C GLY A 193 -23.14 22.89 0.03
N GLU A 194 -22.10 23.70 0.16
CA GLU A 194 -21.07 23.91 -0.89
C GLU A 194 -20.38 22.61 -1.31
N LYS A 195 -20.02 21.76 -0.36
CA LYS A 195 -19.37 20.46 -0.62
C LYS A 195 -20.18 19.57 -1.56
N ALA A 196 -21.52 19.56 -1.45
CA ALA A 196 -22.38 18.76 -2.31
C ALA A 196 -22.37 19.29 -3.76
N ARG A 197 -22.35 20.62 -3.94
CA ARG A 197 -22.23 21.24 -5.26
C ARG A 197 -20.87 20.92 -5.89
N GLU A 198 -19.78 21.16 -5.17
CA GLU A 198 -18.42 20.89 -5.64
C GLU A 198 -18.22 19.43 -6.04
N HIS A 199 -18.79 18.52 -5.25
CA HIS A 199 -18.78 17.09 -5.54
C HIS A 199 -19.39 16.78 -6.90
N TYR A 200 -20.64 17.21 -7.14
CA TYR A 200 -21.32 16.91 -8.41
C TYR A 200 -20.69 17.64 -9.61
N GLU A 201 -20.10 18.81 -9.41
CA GLU A 201 -19.33 19.51 -10.45
C GLU A 201 -18.05 18.76 -10.82
N LYS A 202 -17.31 18.27 -9.82
CA LYS A 202 -16.02 17.60 -10.01
C LYS A 202 -16.17 16.16 -10.51
N TYR A 203 -17.16 15.43 -9.99
CA TYR A 203 -17.29 13.99 -10.20
C TYR A 203 -18.47 13.60 -11.07
N GLY A 204 -19.48 14.45 -11.23
CA GLY A 204 -20.77 14.12 -11.88
C GLY A 204 -21.78 13.54 -10.89
N ILE A 205 -22.94 13.11 -11.39
CA ILE A 205 -24.10 12.60 -10.61
C ILE A 205 -23.82 11.18 -10.08
N TYR A 206 -22.79 11.05 -9.24
CA TYR A 206 -22.49 9.85 -8.46
C TYR A 206 -22.92 10.11 -7.02
N GLU A 207 -23.76 9.24 -6.46
CA GLU A 207 -24.13 9.30 -5.05
C GLU A 207 -22.86 9.11 -4.21
N PHE A 208 -22.65 10.01 -3.24
CA PHE A 208 -21.52 9.99 -2.34
C PHE A 208 -22.01 10.12 -0.92
N ASP A 209 -21.67 9.11 -0.13
CA ASP A 209 -21.84 9.14 1.30
C ASP A 209 -20.45 9.36 1.92
N GLU A 210 -20.27 10.49 2.60
CA GLU A 210 -18.98 10.84 3.19
C GLU A 210 -18.70 9.88 4.34
N SER A 211 -17.62 9.11 4.23
CA SER A 211 -17.23 8.18 5.30
C SER A 211 -17.06 8.91 6.63
N ALA A 212 -17.45 8.24 7.72
CA ALA A 212 -17.23 8.69 9.09
C ALA A 212 -15.78 9.12 9.37
N SER A 213 -14.80 8.55 8.65
CA SER A 213 -13.39 8.93 8.71
C SER A 213 -13.09 10.37 8.29
N TRP A 214 -13.97 11.03 7.54
CA TRP A 214 -13.83 12.44 7.11
C TRP A 214 -14.82 13.39 7.77
N VAL A 215 -15.67 12.88 8.67
CA VAL A 215 -16.49 13.74 9.51
C VAL A 215 -15.57 14.59 10.38
N ASN A 216 -15.68 15.91 10.27
CA ASN A 216 -14.81 16.91 10.91
C ASN A 216 -13.35 16.90 10.44
N TYR A 217 -13.05 16.38 9.25
CA TYR A 217 -11.71 16.52 8.66
C TYR A 217 -11.35 17.99 8.44
N ASP A 218 -10.24 18.43 9.03
CA ASP A 218 -9.72 19.81 9.01
C ASP A 218 -8.39 19.95 8.26
N GLY A 219 -7.78 18.84 7.85
CA GLY A 219 -6.58 18.81 7.02
C GLY A 219 -5.72 17.57 7.22
N PRO A 220 -4.59 17.46 6.49
CA PRO A 220 -3.72 16.30 6.57
C PRO A 220 -3.19 16.09 7.98
N SER A 221 -3.31 14.87 8.49
CA SER A 221 -2.91 14.50 9.84
C SER A 221 -2.14 13.20 9.86
N GLU A 222 -1.33 13.04 10.90
CA GLU A 222 -0.48 11.88 11.06
C GLU A 222 -0.29 11.56 12.54
N VAL A 223 -0.62 10.34 12.94
CA VAL A 223 -0.63 9.91 14.33
C VAL A 223 0.03 8.54 14.41
N GLU A 224 0.97 8.37 15.34
CA GLU A 224 1.63 7.10 15.62
C GLU A 224 1.45 6.77 17.11
N ILE A 225 0.83 5.62 17.40
CA ILE A 225 0.56 5.15 18.77
C ILE A 225 1.05 3.70 18.85
N GLY A 226 2.15 3.47 19.56
CA GLY A 226 2.76 2.15 19.70
C GLY A 226 3.34 1.61 18.39
N ASP A 227 2.68 0.63 17.80
CA ASP A 227 2.97 0.06 16.48
C ASP A 227 1.94 0.47 15.42
N ALA A 228 0.85 1.12 15.80
CA ALA A 228 -0.15 1.61 14.87
C ALA A 228 0.23 3.00 14.34
N VAL A 229 0.03 3.21 13.04
CA VAL A 229 0.19 4.51 12.37
C VAL A 229 -1.09 4.84 11.60
N THR A 230 -1.57 6.07 11.74
CA THR A 230 -2.63 6.62 10.91
C THR A 230 -2.09 7.80 10.12
N ILE A 231 -2.24 7.75 8.80
CA ILE A 231 -1.83 8.80 7.86
C ILE A 231 -3.07 9.19 7.09
N GLN A 232 -3.51 10.44 7.23
CA GLN A 232 -4.70 10.94 6.54
C GLN A 232 -4.34 12.20 5.76
N ASN A 233 -4.74 12.26 4.49
CA ASN A 233 -4.70 13.44 3.65
C ASN A 233 -6.05 13.63 2.96
N ASP A 234 -6.10 14.53 1.98
CA ASP A 234 -7.36 14.99 1.39
C ASP A 234 -8.13 13.87 0.68
N HIS A 235 -7.41 12.87 0.16
CA HIS A 235 -7.97 11.78 -0.66
C HIS A 235 -7.77 10.38 -0.07
N VAL A 236 -6.85 10.19 0.88
CA VAL A 236 -6.42 8.87 1.35
C VAL A 236 -6.24 8.86 2.86
N LYS A 237 -6.73 7.79 3.49
CA LYS A 237 -6.42 7.44 4.87
C LYS A 237 -5.80 6.04 4.92
N ILE A 238 -4.62 5.92 5.51
CA ILE A 238 -3.95 4.65 5.79
C ILE A 238 -3.96 4.45 7.30
N HIS A 239 -4.53 3.34 7.75
CA HIS A 239 -4.34 2.83 9.11
C HIS A 239 -3.47 1.58 9.04
N GLY A 240 -2.21 1.69 9.47
CA GLY A 240 -1.19 0.66 9.34
C GLY A 240 -0.66 0.15 10.67
N PHE A 241 -0.15 -1.07 10.66
CA PHE A 241 0.64 -1.67 11.74
C PHE A 241 2.09 -1.81 11.29
N LEU A 242 3.01 -1.32 12.10
CA LEU A 242 4.44 -1.33 11.90
C LEU A 242 5.07 -2.59 12.53
N PRO A 243 6.25 -3.03 12.04
CA PRO A 243 6.96 -4.16 12.63
C PRO A 243 7.32 -3.94 14.10
N THR A 244 7.09 -4.94 14.94
CA THR A 244 7.53 -5.04 16.33
C THR A 244 8.56 -6.15 16.50
N LEU A 245 9.14 -6.27 17.69
CA LEU A 245 10.03 -7.41 18.01
C LEU A 245 9.28 -8.76 17.96
N ARG A 246 7.96 -8.76 18.23
CA ARG A 246 7.09 -9.95 18.19
C ARG A 246 6.60 -10.27 16.78
N SER A 247 6.31 -9.24 15.99
CA SER A 247 5.83 -9.39 14.62
C SER A 247 6.59 -8.46 13.69
N VAL A 248 7.44 -9.03 12.86
CA VAL A 248 8.25 -8.26 11.89
C VAL A 248 7.49 -7.95 10.59
N SER A 249 6.20 -8.27 10.52
CA SER A 249 5.33 -7.94 9.39
C SER A 249 4.68 -6.57 9.53
N ALA A 250 4.44 -5.91 8.40
CA ALA A 250 3.58 -4.72 8.32
C ALA A 250 2.26 -5.04 7.58
N SER A 251 1.22 -4.30 7.88
CA SER A 251 -0.08 -4.38 7.18
C SER A 251 -0.80 -3.05 7.26
N CYS A 252 -1.76 -2.79 6.38
CA CYS A 252 -2.63 -1.63 6.55
C CYS A 252 -4.02 -1.81 5.96
N LEU A 253 -4.93 -0.96 6.42
CA LEU A 253 -6.19 -0.63 5.79
C LEU A 253 -6.02 0.71 5.06
N VAL A 254 -6.36 0.74 3.79
CA VAL A 254 -6.40 1.94 2.95
C VAL A 254 -7.85 2.29 2.69
N GLU A 255 -8.22 3.52 3.00
CA GLU A 255 -9.53 4.10 2.74
C GLU A 255 -9.35 5.25 1.76
N LEU A 256 -10.07 5.21 0.64
CA LEU A 256 -10.01 6.24 -0.40
C LEU A 256 -11.24 7.14 -0.29
N ARG A 257 -11.01 8.44 -0.15
CA ARG A 257 -12.04 9.46 -0.30
C ARG A 257 -12.16 9.82 -1.77
N ASN A 258 -13.17 9.28 -2.44
CA ASN A 258 -13.43 9.55 -3.84
C ASN A 258 -14.90 9.85 -4.06
N GLY A 259 -15.19 10.88 -4.87
CA GLY A 259 -16.57 11.23 -5.16
C GLY A 259 -17.29 10.31 -6.16
N ARG A 260 -16.58 9.39 -6.83
CA ARG A 260 -17.19 8.48 -7.82
C ARG A 260 -17.65 7.16 -7.21
N PHE A 261 -17.13 6.80 -6.06
CA PHE A 261 -17.42 5.53 -5.39
C PHE A 261 -17.42 5.71 -3.88
N SER A 262 -18.52 5.35 -3.24
CA SER A 262 -18.66 5.35 -1.79
C SER A 262 -17.88 4.20 -1.16
N HIS A 263 -17.17 4.49 -0.06
CA HIS A 263 -16.57 3.51 0.86
C HIS A 263 -15.63 2.45 0.24
N VAL A 264 -14.59 2.86 -0.49
CA VAL A 264 -13.53 1.93 -0.91
C VAL A 264 -12.52 1.73 0.21
N LEU A 265 -12.59 0.55 0.83
CA LEU A 265 -11.72 0.08 1.90
C LEU A 265 -10.94 -1.15 1.42
N MET A 266 -9.63 -1.15 1.61
CA MET A 266 -8.76 -2.24 1.14
C MET A 266 -7.70 -2.58 2.17
N THR A 267 -7.56 -3.86 2.47
CA THR A 267 -6.48 -4.35 3.33
C THR A 267 -5.29 -4.79 2.49
N LEU A 268 -4.11 -4.31 2.85
CA LEU A 268 -2.84 -4.67 2.22
C LEU A 268 -1.96 -5.40 3.22
N ASN A 269 -1.38 -6.52 2.80
CA ASN A 269 -0.49 -7.32 3.62
C ASN A 269 0.98 -6.89 3.43
N HIS A 270 1.85 -7.50 4.21
CA HIS A 270 3.27 -7.18 4.22
C HIS A 270 3.96 -7.37 2.87
N ARG A 271 3.61 -8.42 2.14
CA ARG A 271 4.19 -8.77 0.83
C ARG A 271 3.86 -7.70 -0.20
N ASP A 272 2.62 -7.22 -0.22
CA ASP A 272 2.21 -6.20 -1.18
C ASP A 272 2.87 -4.86 -0.85
N LEU A 273 2.94 -4.49 0.43
CA LEU A 273 3.61 -3.27 0.90
C LEU A 273 5.08 -3.23 0.49
N VAL A 274 5.87 -4.23 0.87
CA VAL A 274 7.31 -4.27 0.56
C VAL A 274 7.57 -4.45 -0.94
N GLY A 275 6.78 -5.30 -1.60
CA GLY A 275 7.01 -5.67 -2.99
C GLY A 275 6.61 -4.62 -4.01
N ARG A 276 5.66 -3.73 -3.66
CA ARG A 276 5.02 -2.78 -4.58
C ARG A 276 4.92 -1.35 -4.05
N TYR A 277 4.35 -1.13 -2.87
CA TYR A 277 3.98 0.24 -2.43
C TYR A 277 5.11 1.00 -1.74
N PHE A 278 6.09 0.31 -1.13
CA PHE A 278 7.26 0.92 -0.51
C PHE A 278 8.45 1.09 -1.47
N VAL A 279 8.26 0.83 -2.76
CA VAL A 279 9.30 0.92 -3.78
C VAL A 279 9.39 2.36 -4.30
N ASN A 280 10.63 2.83 -4.48
CA ASN A 280 10.97 4.17 -5.01
C ASN A 280 10.24 5.33 -4.33
N PRO A 281 10.32 5.47 -2.99
CA PRO A 281 9.65 6.55 -2.28
C PRO A 281 10.13 7.93 -2.78
N GLY A 282 9.22 8.88 -2.87
CA GLY A 282 9.45 10.22 -3.42
C GLY A 282 9.52 10.29 -4.95
N ALA A 283 9.46 9.17 -5.68
CA ALA A 283 9.46 9.19 -7.13
C ALA A 283 8.19 9.88 -7.68
N PRO A 284 8.30 10.61 -8.82
CA PRO A 284 7.19 11.28 -9.46
C PRO A 284 6.12 10.30 -9.97
N LEU A 285 4.99 10.85 -10.41
CA LEU A 285 3.96 10.12 -11.14
C LEU A 285 4.45 9.85 -12.56
N ASP A 286 5.28 8.82 -12.70
CA ASP A 286 5.79 8.34 -13.99
C ASP A 286 5.62 6.82 -14.08
N ASN A 287 5.47 6.34 -15.31
CA ASN A 287 5.47 4.91 -15.60
C ASN A 287 6.78 4.27 -15.15
N ASP A 288 6.70 3.00 -14.74
CA ASP A 288 7.83 2.16 -14.35
C ASP A 288 8.58 2.55 -13.05
N LEU A 289 8.19 3.64 -12.38
CA LEU A 289 8.69 3.99 -11.04
C LEU A 289 7.72 3.64 -9.92
N ARG A 290 6.41 3.74 -10.22
CA ARG A 290 5.31 3.44 -9.32
C ARG A 290 4.45 2.34 -9.94
N ASP A 291 4.87 1.08 -9.81
CA ASP A 291 4.25 -0.09 -10.46
C ASP A 291 2.74 -0.31 -10.16
N PHE A 292 2.15 0.45 -9.24
CA PHE A 292 0.72 0.46 -8.92
C PHE A 292 -0.06 1.58 -9.61
N LEU A 293 0.57 2.40 -10.45
CA LEU A 293 -0.04 3.47 -11.22
C LEU A 293 0.27 3.30 -12.71
N LEU A 294 -0.73 3.52 -13.56
CA LEU A 294 -0.62 3.52 -15.01
C LEU A 294 -1.39 4.74 -15.55
N PRO A 295 -0.84 5.55 -16.48
CA PRO A 295 -1.54 6.68 -17.05
C PRO A 295 -2.70 6.19 -17.90
N TYR A 296 -3.82 6.89 -17.82
CA TYR A 296 -4.97 6.61 -18.65
C TYR A 296 -4.90 7.43 -19.95
N TYR A 297 -4.54 6.78 -21.05
CA TYR A 297 -4.38 7.47 -22.35
C TYR A 297 -5.65 8.13 -22.90
N GLY A 298 -6.84 7.73 -22.43
CA GLY A 298 -8.09 8.34 -22.84
C GLY A 298 -8.36 9.72 -22.20
N GLU A 299 -7.67 10.06 -21.11
CA GLU A 299 -7.83 11.33 -20.39
C GLU A 299 -6.54 11.62 -19.59
N PRO A 300 -5.68 12.54 -20.06
CA PRO A 300 -4.32 12.73 -19.53
C PRO A 300 -4.22 13.09 -18.03
N SER A 301 -5.30 13.61 -17.42
CA SER A 301 -5.37 13.93 -16.00
C SER A 301 -5.78 12.75 -15.10
N MET A 302 -5.98 11.57 -15.69
CA MET A 302 -6.47 10.38 -15.02
C MET A 302 -5.46 9.23 -15.08
N TRP A 303 -5.53 8.39 -14.07
CA TRP A 303 -4.64 7.27 -13.82
C TRP A 303 -5.45 6.04 -13.47
N PHE A 304 -4.97 4.87 -13.89
CA PHE A 304 -5.36 3.61 -13.29
C PHE A 304 -4.47 3.33 -12.08
N CYS A 305 -5.11 3.07 -10.94
CA CYS A 305 -4.47 2.62 -9.73
C CYS A 305 -4.82 1.16 -9.47
N ASP A 306 -3.79 0.32 -9.46
CA ASP A 306 -3.89 -1.08 -9.09
C ASP A 306 -3.56 -1.24 -7.61
N ILE A 307 -4.60 -1.43 -6.81
CA ILE A 307 -4.47 -1.49 -5.36
C ILE A 307 -5.27 -2.66 -4.79
N GLY A 308 -4.58 -3.49 -4.00
CA GLY A 308 -5.08 -4.82 -3.63
C GLY A 308 -5.41 -5.65 -4.87
N ASN A 309 -6.65 -6.13 -4.95
CA ASN A 309 -7.20 -6.85 -6.10
C ASN A 309 -8.10 -5.97 -6.99
N CYS A 310 -8.02 -4.65 -6.84
CA CYS A 310 -8.87 -3.68 -7.53
C CYS A 310 -8.05 -2.84 -8.52
N ARG A 311 -8.71 -2.41 -9.61
CA ARG A 311 -8.22 -1.36 -10.51
C ARG A 311 -9.20 -0.18 -10.47
N LEU A 312 -8.71 0.98 -10.04
CA LEU A 312 -9.51 2.18 -9.86
C LEU A 312 -9.07 3.25 -10.85
N LYS A 313 -10.02 4.00 -11.40
CA LYS A 313 -9.72 5.21 -12.20
C LYS A 313 -9.70 6.41 -11.25
N ILE A 314 -8.53 7.02 -11.05
CA ILE A 314 -8.30 8.14 -10.13
C ILE A 314 -7.68 9.33 -10.85
N SER A 315 -7.84 10.53 -10.31
CA SER A 315 -7.22 11.75 -10.82
C SER A 315 -5.73 11.84 -10.44
N GLU A 316 -4.99 12.73 -11.10
CA GLU A 316 -3.59 13.00 -10.74
C GLU A 316 -3.41 13.44 -9.28
N ALA A 317 -4.32 14.27 -8.75
CA ALA A 317 -4.28 14.71 -7.36
C ALA A 317 -4.45 13.53 -6.38
N GLU A 318 -5.42 12.66 -6.65
CA GLU A 318 -5.66 11.43 -5.87
C GLU A 318 -4.47 10.47 -5.95
N ALA A 319 -3.85 10.33 -7.12
CA ALA A 319 -2.65 9.51 -7.31
C ALA A 319 -1.45 10.05 -6.51
N ARG A 320 -1.25 11.38 -6.52
CA ARG A 320 -0.19 12.05 -5.77
C ARG A 320 -0.36 11.85 -4.27
N ASP A 321 -1.57 12.01 -3.77
CA ASP A 321 -1.90 11.82 -2.35
C ASP A 321 -1.77 10.36 -1.91
N LEU A 322 -2.10 9.40 -2.77
CA LEU A 322 -1.87 7.99 -2.52
C LEU A 322 -0.37 7.66 -2.41
N CYS A 323 0.44 8.12 -3.37
CA CYS A 323 1.90 7.97 -3.31
C CYS A 323 2.48 8.60 -2.05
N ASN A 324 2.08 9.83 -1.71
CA ASN A 324 2.55 10.53 -0.53
C ASN A 324 2.21 9.77 0.77
N ALA A 325 1.01 9.20 0.87
CA ALA A 325 0.61 8.41 2.03
C ALA A 325 1.47 7.14 2.18
N PHE A 326 1.71 6.41 1.09
CA PHE A 326 2.58 5.23 1.11
C PHE A 326 4.04 5.58 1.38
N ASP A 327 4.56 6.68 0.85
CA ASP A 327 5.95 7.12 1.08
C ASP A 327 6.17 7.44 2.57
N ARG A 328 5.21 8.10 3.21
CA ARG A 328 5.24 8.37 4.66
C ARG A 328 5.13 7.09 5.48
N PHE A 329 4.33 6.11 5.04
CA PHE A 329 4.24 4.82 5.69
C PHE A 329 5.54 4.02 5.55
N ALA A 330 6.12 4.00 4.34
CA ALA A 330 7.40 3.37 4.02
C ALA A 330 8.51 3.94 4.90
N ALA A 331 8.58 5.26 5.08
CA ALA A 331 9.60 5.90 5.93
C ALA A 331 9.55 5.39 7.38
N ARG A 332 8.36 5.25 7.97
CA ARG A 332 8.18 4.71 9.33
C ARG A 332 8.52 3.24 9.42
N TYR A 333 8.04 2.47 8.45
CA TYR A 333 8.36 1.06 8.32
C TYR A 333 9.88 0.85 8.28
N MET A 334 10.59 1.60 7.44
CA MET A 334 12.04 1.52 7.30
C MET A 334 12.77 1.90 8.58
N LYS A 335 12.33 2.96 9.27
CA LYS A 335 12.88 3.37 10.56
C LYS A 335 12.75 2.25 11.61
N ARG A 336 11.57 1.62 11.69
CA ARG A 336 11.31 0.52 12.64
C ARG A 336 12.18 -0.70 12.34
N LEU A 337 12.29 -1.04 11.06
CA LEU A 337 13.08 -2.18 10.60
C LEU A 337 14.60 -1.97 10.84
N GLN A 338 15.11 -0.77 10.58
CA GLN A 338 16.51 -0.42 10.88
C GLN A 338 16.80 -0.51 12.38
N ALA A 339 15.90 -0.04 13.23
CA ALA A 339 16.03 -0.16 14.68
C ALA A 339 16.07 -1.64 15.13
N HIS A 340 15.25 -2.50 14.52
CA HIS A 340 15.28 -3.94 14.79
C HIS A 340 16.60 -4.57 14.37
N GLU A 341 17.07 -4.30 13.14
CA GLU A 341 18.34 -4.86 12.67
C GLU A 341 19.52 -4.45 13.55
N ALA A 342 19.54 -3.20 13.99
CA ALA A 342 20.55 -2.67 14.91
C ALA A 342 20.46 -3.31 16.30
N SER A 343 19.25 -3.50 16.83
CA SER A 343 19.05 -4.19 18.11
C SER A 343 19.53 -5.65 18.06
N TRP A 344 19.40 -6.29 16.91
CA TRP A 344 19.84 -7.68 16.68
C TRP A 344 21.27 -7.78 16.14
N ARG A 345 21.94 -6.65 15.86
CA ARG A 345 23.25 -6.58 15.19
C ARG A 345 23.35 -7.48 13.96
N SER A 346 22.32 -7.40 13.11
CA SER A 346 22.11 -8.31 11.98
C SER A 346 22.47 -7.73 10.61
N GLU A 347 22.88 -6.46 10.54
CA GLU A 347 23.15 -5.71 9.31
C GLU A 347 24.30 -6.29 8.48
N GLU A 348 25.27 -6.91 9.16
CA GLU A 348 26.46 -7.51 8.54
C GLU A 348 26.17 -8.89 7.96
N PHE A 349 25.00 -9.48 8.22
CA PHE A 349 24.71 -10.85 7.81
C PHE A 349 23.98 -10.92 6.47
N SER A 350 24.33 -11.96 5.70
CA SER A 350 23.68 -12.31 4.44
C SER A 350 22.18 -12.53 4.59
N VAL A 351 21.45 -12.52 3.48
CA VAL A 351 20.08 -13.05 3.45
C VAL A 351 20.02 -14.35 2.69
N TYR A 352 19.20 -15.24 3.22
CA TYR A 352 18.99 -16.57 2.71
C TYR A 352 17.49 -16.78 2.52
N GLU A 353 17.09 -17.36 1.39
CA GLU A 353 15.68 -17.61 1.06
C GLU A 353 15.13 -18.82 1.82
N GLY A 354 13.85 -18.81 2.17
CA GLY A 354 13.19 -19.94 2.81
C GLY A 354 13.49 -20.17 4.30
N ILE A 355 14.25 -19.29 4.97
CA ILE A 355 14.49 -19.37 6.43
C ILE A 355 13.59 -18.43 7.24
N GLY A 356 12.62 -17.77 6.59
CA GLY A 356 11.72 -16.81 7.21
C GLY A 356 12.49 -15.63 7.80
N TYR A 357 12.22 -15.29 9.06
CA TYR A 357 12.88 -14.17 9.76
C TYR A 357 14.17 -14.54 10.48
N SER A 358 14.63 -15.79 10.37
CA SER A 358 15.94 -16.20 10.89
C SER A 358 17.07 -15.50 10.12
N VAL A 359 18.21 -15.34 10.79
CA VAL A 359 19.41 -14.73 10.20
C VAL A 359 20.47 -15.82 10.01
N PRO A 360 21.01 -16.00 8.78
CA PRO A 360 22.02 -17.02 8.53
C PRO A 360 23.34 -16.63 9.21
N LEU A 361 23.91 -17.53 10.00
CA LEU A 361 25.18 -17.31 10.70
C LEU A 361 26.36 -17.82 9.87
N MET A 362 26.31 -19.10 9.52
CA MET A 362 27.39 -19.81 8.84
C MET A 362 26.91 -21.13 8.25
N THR A 363 27.62 -21.62 7.23
CA THR A 363 27.46 -22.98 6.72
C THR A 363 28.57 -23.86 7.28
N VAL A 364 28.21 -25.06 7.75
CA VAL A 364 29.15 -26.07 8.26
C VAL A 364 28.94 -27.42 7.57
N LYS A 365 29.94 -28.31 7.66
CA LYS A 365 29.75 -29.71 7.26
C LYS A 365 28.83 -30.44 8.23
N ARG A 366 28.01 -31.36 7.73
CA ARG A 366 27.09 -32.20 8.50
C ARG A 366 27.78 -32.98 9.62
N GLY A 367 29.05 -33.36 9.42
CA GLY A 367 29.88 -33.98 10.45
C GLY A 367 30.10 -33.08 11.66
N LEU A 368 30.48 -31.82 11.42
CA LEU A 368 30.64 -30.82 12.48
C LEU A 368 29.30 -30.53 13.18
N TRP A 369 28.20 -30.41 12.43
CA TRP A 369 26.88 -30.23 13.04
C TRP A 369 26.50 -31.38 13.99
N ARG A 370 26.73 -32.64 13.58
CA ARG A 370 26.51 -33.81 14.46
C ARG A 370 27.39 -33.78 15.70
N LEU A 371 28.64 -33.33 15.56
CA LEU A 371 29.54 -33.16 16.69
C LEU A 371 29.02 -32.10 17.67
N LEU A 372 28.54 -30.95 17.18
CA LEU A 372 27.98 -29.90 18.02
C LEU A 372 26.75 -30.40 18.81
N LEU A 373 25.86 -31.16 18.17
CA LEU A 373 24.72 -31.79 18.87
C LEU A 373 25.19 -32.79 19.94
N ALA A 374 26.12 -33.68 19.59
CA ALA A 374 26.65 -34.65 20.56
C ALA A 374 27.38 -33.99 21.75
N PHE A 375 28.06 -32.86 21.50
CA PHE A 375 28.67 -32.05 22.54
C PHE A 375 27.60 -31.42 23.44
N ALA A 376 26.55 -30.83 22.85
CA ALA A 376 25.44 -30.25 23.60
C ALA A 376 24.72 -31.28 24.48
N ASP A 377 24.43 -32.47 23.94
CA ASP A 377 23.79 -33.57 24.69
C ASP A 377 24.64 -34.05 25.87
N ALA A 378 25.98 -34.04 25.72
CA ALA A 378 26.90 -34.43 26.79
C ALA A 378 27.06 -33.36 27.89
N HIS A 379 26.59 -32.15 27.63
CA HIS A 379 26.68 -30.99 28.51
C HIS A 379 25.29 -30.39 28.77
N ASP A 380 24.30 -31.27 28.97
CA ASP A 380 22.93 -30.86 29.25
C ASP A 380 22.84 -30.10 30.59
N VAL A 381 22.13 -28.97 30.59
CA VAL A 381 21.96 -28.03 31.70
C VAL A 381 21.20 -28.59 32.92
N PHE A 382 20.43 -29.66 32.73
CA PHE A 382 19.70 -30.34 33.80
C PHE A 382 20.46 -31.55 34.33
N GLU A 383 21.31 -32.17 33.53
CA GLU A 383 22.04 -33.39 33.87
C GLU A 383 23.50 -33.18 34.29
N THR A 384 24.08 -32.01 34.02
CA THR A 384 25.51 -31.74 34.26
C THR A 384 25.75 -30.42 35.00
N ASP A 385 26.95 -30.27 35.59
CA ASP A 385 27.36 -29.09 36.38
C ASP A 385 28.81 -28.66 36.02
N THR A 386 29.02 -28.32 34.76
CA THR A 386 30.28 -27.79 34.20
C THR A 386 30.05 -26.42 33.58
N GLU A 387 31.12 -25.72 33.19
CA GLU A 387 31.02 -24.43 32.48
C GLU A 387 30.21 -24.51 31.16
N TRP A 388 30.07 -25.72 30.60
CA TRP A 388 29.32 -25.99 29.36
C TRP A 388 27.92 -26.52 29.62
N SER A 389 27.49 -26.67 30.89
CA SER A 389 26.15 -27.08 31.30
C SER A 389 25.13 -25.98 31.03
N MET A 390 24.95 -25.69 29.75
CA MET A 390 24.16 -24.58 29.23
C MET A 390 23.31 -24.98 28.03
N PHE A 391 23.23 -26.28 27.72
CA PHE A 391 22.42 -26.79 26.61
C PHE A 391 21.15 -27.46 27.13
N GLU A 392 20.01 -27.14 26.53
CA GLU A 392 18.80 -27.95 26.71
C GLU A 392 18.79 -29.06 25.65
N SER A 393 19.14 -30.29 26.04
CA SER A 393 19.07 -31.47 25.18
C SER A 393 17.63 -31.95 25.08
N SER A 394 16.84 -31.33 24.22
CA SER A 394 15.43 -31.70 24.04
C SER A 394 15.19 -32.72 22.91
N GLY A 395 16.23 -33.40 22.41
CA GLY A 395 16.13 -34.33 21.27
C GLY A 395 15.67 -33.68 19.95
N THR A 396 15.56 -32.35 19.91
CA THR A 396 15.16 -31.56 18.75
C THR A 396 16.36 -31.24 17.89
N ALA A 397 16.17 -31.07 16.58
CA ALA A 397 17.22 -30.68 15.65
C ALA A 397 17.82 -29.27 15.89
N TYR A 398 17.61 -28.61 17.02
CA TYR A 398 18.05 -27.25 17.30
C TYR A 398 19.15 -27.28 18.36
N LEU A 399 20.09 -26.33 18.29
CA LEU A 399 20.96 -26.02 19.42
C LEU A 399 20.27 -24.95 20.26
N LYS A 400 20.04 -25.25 21.54
CA LYS A 400 19.36 -24.36 22.48
C LYS A 400 20.28 -24.07 23.65
N VAL A 401 20.54 -22.79 23.88
CA VAL A 401 21.41 -22.34 24.97
C VAL A 401 20.56 -21.73 26.06
N MET A 402 20.73 -22.18 27.30
CA MET A 402 20.06 -21.63 28.47
C MET A 402 20.94 -21.69 29.72
N THR A 403 20.70 -20.77 30.66
CA THR A 403 21.31 -20.84 31.99
C THR A 403 20.23 -20.91 33.06
N ARG A 404 20.47 -21.68 34.13
CA ARG A 404 19.51 -21.88 35.22
C ARG A 404 19.67 -20.88 36.35
N GLN A 405 20.91 -20.45 36.60
CA GLN A 405 21.26 -19.56 37.68
C GLN A 405 21.93 -18.33 37.11
N GLN A 406 21.73 -17.20 37.81
CA GLN A 406 22.41 -15.98 37.47
C GLN A 406 23.92 -16.14 37.67
N SER A 407 24.69 -15.68 36.70
CA SER A 407 26.15 -15.60 36.76
C SER A 407 26.62 -14.18 36.44
N GLU A 408 27.92 -13.92 36.55
CA GLU A 408 28.49 -12.64 36.10
C GLU A 408 28.30 -12.42 34.59
N ARG A 409 28.19 -13.51 33.80
CA ARG A 409 28.11 -13.46 32.34
C ARG A 409 26.67 -13.45 31.81
N PHE A 410 25.76 -14.17 32.48
CA PHE A 410 24.43 -14.48 31.97
C PHE A 410 23.34 -14.41 33.04
N ASP A 411 22.17 -13.88 32.68
CA ASP A 411 20.96 -13.97 33.50
C ASP A 411 20.19 -15.27 33.18
N PRO A 412 19.46 -15.85 34.15
CA PRO A 412 18.79 -17.13 33.94
C PRO A 412 17.71 -17.05 32.86
N GLY A 413 17.69 -18.01 31.94
CA GLY A 413 16.74 -18.06 30.81
C GLY A 413 17.35 -18.65 29.55
N PHE A 414 16.59 -18.62 28.44
CA PHE A 414 17.05 -19.05 27.12
C PHE A 414 17.80 -17.92 26.42
N HIS A 415 19.06 -18.15 26.07
CA HIS A 415 19.91 -17.15 25.43
C HIS A 415 19.83 -17.19 23.91
N VAL A 416 19.76 -18.36 23.29
CA VAL A 416 19.66 -18.44 21.82
C VAL A 416 19.09 -19.77 21.36
N PHE A 417 18.36 -19.72 20.25
CA PHE A 417 17.98 -20.87 19.44
C PHE A 417 18.70 -20.81 18.09
N ILE A 418 19.44 -21.87 17.76
CA ILE A 418 20.13 -22.02 16.47
C ILE A 418 19.52 -23.20 15.73
N ARG A 419 18.97 -22.90 14.54
CA ARG A 419 18.27 -23.88 13.71
C ARG A 419 19.14 -24.29 12.52
N PRO A 420 19.32 -25.60 12.26
CA PRO A 420 19.89 -26.07 11.01
C PRO A 420 18.86 -26.02 9.88
N THR A 421 19.31 -25.66 8.69
CA THR A 421 18.53 -25.71 7.45
C THR A 421 19.41 -26.22 6.30
N LYS A 422 18.80 -26.56 5.17
CA LYS A 422 19.54 -26.95 3.97
C LYS A 422 20.35 -25.76 3.46
N ALA A 423 21.64 -25.98 3.16
CA ALA A 423 22.52 -24.94 2.65
C ALA A 423 22.26 -24.59 1.18
N ASN A 424 21.46 -25.39 0.45
CA ASN A 424 20.85 -25.03 -0.83
C ASN A 424 19.51 -25.77 -1.03
N PRO A 425 18.34 -25.10 -0.92
CA PRO A 425 17.06 -25.76 -1.16
C PRO A 425 16.79 -26.04 -2.65
N LEU A 426 17.44 -25.33 -3.58
CA LEU A 426 17.15 -25.36 -5.02
C LEU A 426 18.03 -26.35 -5.81
N TYR A 427 19.21 -26.72 -5.29
CA TYR A 427 20.10 -27.68 -5.94
C TYR A 427 20.24 -28.95 -5.11
N GLN A 428 19.41 -29.95 -5.41
CA GLN A 428 19.77 -31.34 -5.13
C GLN A 428 20.55 -31.85 -6.32
N SER A 429 21.88 -31.69 -6.30
CA SER A 429 22.72 -32.40 -7.27
C SER A 429 22.57 -33.89 -7.00
N PHE A 430 22.20 -34.67 -8.01
CA PHE A 430 22.21 -36.13 -7.90
C PHE A 430 23.63 -36.71 -7.94
N ASP A 431 24.60 -35.91 -8.38
CA ASP A 431 26.00 -36.31 -8.49
C ASP A 431 26.77 -36.17 -7.17
N TYR A 432 26.31 -35.28 -6.26
CA TYR A 432 26.97 -35.02 -4.98
C TYR A 432 25.96 -34.88 -3.84
N PRO A 433 26.07 -35.67 -2.76
CA PRO A 433 25.18 -35.52 -1.61
C PRO A 433 25.40 -34.16 -0.93
N ASP A 434 24.31 -33.47 -0.58
CA ASP A 434 24.39 -32.22 0.20
C ASP A 434 24.92 -32.51 1.61
N THR A 435 26.20 -32.25 1.81
CA THR A 435 26.88 -32.40 3.10
C THR A 435 26.83 -31.13 3.94
N ASP A 436 26.26 -30.05 3.43
CA ASP A 436 26.35 -28.74 4.05
C ASP A 436 25.08 -28.44 4.85
N VAL A 437 25.26 -27.80 5.99
CA VAL A 437 24.18 -27.40 6.90
C VAL A 437 24.34 -25.91 7.15
N LEU A 438 23.32 -25.13 6.79
CA LEU A 438 23.27 -23.73 7.13
C LEU A 438 22.72 -23.61 8.56
N LEU A 439 23.45 -22.91 9.42
CA LEU A 439 23.04 -22.61 10.78
C LEU A 439 22.46 -21.20 10.82
N ALA A 440 21.23 -21.09 11.31
CA ALA A 440 20.49 -19.83 11.35
C ALA A 440 20.11 -19.47 12.79
N TRP A 441 20.41 -18.23 13.16
CA TRP A 441 19.94 -17.61 14.40
C TRP A 441 18.45 -17.36 14.32
N CYS A 442 17.71 -17.80 15.34
CA CYS A 442 16.29 -17.53 15.46
C CYS A 442 16.04 -16.25 16.28
N PRO A 443 15.18 -15.34 15.81
CA PRO A 443 14.72 -14.22 16.62
C PRO A 443 14.07 -14.70 17.92
N PRO A 444 14.17 -13.92 19.00
CA PRO A 444 13.49 -14.26 20.25
C PRO A 444 11.98 -14.34 19.99
N GLN A 445 11.40 -15.52 20.23
CA GLN A 445 9.95 -15.68 20.24
C GLN A 445 9.39 -15.14 21.56
N ASP A 446 8.06 -15.23 21.77
CA ASP A 446 7.41 -14.70 22.97
C ASP A 446 8.10 -15.14 24.26
N LEU A 447 8.50 -16.41 24.37
CA LEU A 447 9.25 -16.92 25.52
C LEU A 447 10.55 -16.14 25.80
N GLY A 448 11.36 -15.89 24.77
CA GLY A 448 12.65 -15.18 24.92
C GLY A 448 12.47 -13.68 25.17
N LEU A 449 11.43 -13.08 24.57
CA LEU A 449 11.09 -11.67 24.80
C LEU A 449 10.53 -11.45 26.21
N ASP A 450 9.66 -12.33 26.69
CA ASP A 450 9.03 -12.22 28.00
C ASP A 450 10.04 -12.45 29.13
N GLN A 451 11.01 -13.36 28.95
CA GLN A 451 12.06 -13.65 29.93
C GLN A 451 12.95 -12.44 30.26
N PHE A 452 13.24 -11.60 29.28
CA PHE A 452 14.18 -10.48 29.43
C PHE A 452 13.56 -9.11 29.15
N GLU A 453 12.23 -8.99 29.24
CA GLU A 453 11.51 -7.72 28.98
C GLU A 453 11.86 -7.11 27.61
N GLY A 454 12.08 -7.96 26.60
CA GLY A 454 12.47 -7.56 25.25
C GLY A 454 13.94 -7.14 25.07
N LYS A 455 14.80 -7.34 26.08
CA LYS A 455 16.24 -7.03 25.98
C LYS A 455 16.97 -8.11 25.17
N VAL A 456 17.77 -7.65 24.21
CA VAL A 456 18.64 -8.50 23.37
C VAL A 456 20.09 -8.03 23.57
N GLY A 457 21.01 -8.97 23.76
CA GLY A 457 22.43 -8.72 24.00
C GLY A 457 23.12 -9.89 24.73
N PRO A 458 24.43 -9.78 25.02
CA PRO A 458 25.25 -10.89 25.49
C PRO A 458 24.86 -11.46 26.86
N ARG A 459 24.16 -10.69 27.69
CA ARG A 459 23.66 -11.13 29.00
C ARG A 459 22.28 -11.80 28.93
N TYR A 460 21.47 -11.39 27.95
CA TYR A 460 20.04 -11.72 27.81
C TYR A 460 19.86 -12.72 26.66
N TYR A 461 18.84 -12.54 25.82
CA TYR A 461 18.78 -13.23 24.54
C TYR A 461 19.88 -12.71 23.62
N TRP A 462 20.79 -13.56 23.17
CA TRP A 462 21.94 -13.16 22.38
C TRP A 462 21.53 -12.62 21.02
N ASP A 463 22.11 -11.48 20.66
CA ASP A 463 22.03 -10.95 19.30
C ASP A 463 22.80 -11.83 18.30
N VAL A 464 22.63 -11.54 17.01
CA VAL A 464 23.21 -12.35 15.92
C VAL A 464 24.74 -12.33 15.99
N ALA A 465 25.34 -11.16 16.21
CA ALA A 465 26.79 -11.00 16.24
C ALA A 465 27.40 -11.71 17.46
N THR A 466 26.81 -11.55 18.64
CA THR A 466 27.21 -12.26 19.86
C THR A 466 27.14 -13.78 19.66
N THR A 467 26.06 -14.28 19.07
CA THR A 467 25.90 -15.71 18.79
C THR A 467 26.98 -16.22 17.83
N TYR A 468 27.25 -15.47 16.76
CA TYR A 468 28.29 -15.81 15.80
C TYR A 468 29.68 -15.85 16.44
N GLU A 469 30.03 -14.83 17.23
CA GLU A 469 31.32 -14.71 17.93
C GLU A 469 31.49 -15.87 18.93
N TRP A 470 30.50 -16.14 19.77
CA TRP A 470 30.53 -17.28 20.69
C TRP A 470 30.68 -18.63 19.97
N MET A 471 30.02 -18.81 18.83
CA MET A 471 30.15 -20.04 18.04
C MET A 471 31.57 -20.26 17.51
N VAL A 472 32.17 -19.20 16.96
CA VAL A 472 33.49 -19.21 16.32
C VAL A 472 34.62 -19.31 17.34
N ASP A 473 34.53 -18.51 18.40
CA ASP A 473 35.62 -18.34 19.36
C ASP A 473 35.58 -19.36 20.50
N GLU A 474 34.40 -19.89 20.84
CA GLU A 474 34.21 -20.75 22.01
C GLU A 474 33.66 -22.14 21.65
N LEU A 475 32.44 -22.23 21.10
CA LEU A 475 31.73 -23.51 20.95
C LEU A 475 32.43 -24.49 20.01
N ILE A 476 32.69 -24.08 18.76
CA ILE A 476 33.30 -24.96 17.75
C ILE A 476 34.69 -25.43 18.20
N PRO A 477 35.59 -24.55 18.68
CA PRO A 477 36.87 -24.98 19.24
C PRO A 477 36.72 -25.98 20.40
N ALA A 478 35.79 -25.75 21.32
CA ALA A 478 35.58 -26.62 22.48
C ALA A 478 35.07 -28.01 22.07
N ALA A 479 34.08 -28.07 21.18
CA ALA A 479 33.53 -29.33 20.68
C ALA A 479 34.58 -30.16 19.92
N LEU A 480 35.43 -29.52 19.12
CA LEU A 480 36.53 -30.20 18.41
C LEU A 480 37.58 -30.75 19.37
N LYS A 481 37.96 -30.00 20.41
CA LYS A 481 38.87 -30.47 21.46
C LYS A 481 38.27 -31.64 22.26
N TRP A 482 36.97 -31.58 22.54
CA TRP A 482 36.23 -32.64 23.21
C TRP A 482 36.17 -33.93 22.39
N ASP A 483 35.96 -33.84 21.07
CA ASP A 483 36.00 -35.02 20.19
C ASP A 483 37.40 -35.66 20.17
N GLN A 484 38.44 -34.84 20.08
CA GLN A 484 39.82 -35.32 20.11
C GLN A 484 40.15 -36.04 21.44
N SER A 485 39.71 -35.48 22.59
CA SER A 485 39.96 -36.11 23.89
C SER A 485 39.21 -37.43 24.06
N ARG A 486 38.01 -37.57 23.49
CA ARG A 486 37.26 -38.84 23.43
C ARG A 486 37.95 -39.88 22.55
N GLN A 487 38.49 -39.49 21.40
CA GLN A 487 39.21 -40.39 20.50
C GLN A 487 40.54 -40.89 21.09
N HIS A 488 41.09 -40.20 22.09
CA HIS A 488 42.29 -40.61 22.82
C HIS A 488 42.02 -41.48 24.07
N GLN A 489 40.77 -41.78 24.41
CA GLN A 489 40.47 -42.83 25.39
C GLN A 489 40.71 -44.22 24.76
N PRO A 490 41.35 -45.17 25.46
CA PRO A 490 41.68 -46.48 24.90
C PRO A 490 40.41 -47.32 24.77
N VAL A 491 39.73 -47.21 23.64
CA VAL A 491 38.68 -48.15 23.27
C VAL A 491 39.36 -49.48 22.93
N ARG A 492 39.31 -50.43 23.86
CA ARG A 492 39.48 -51.87 23.58
C ARG A 492 38.47 -52.22 22.51
N TRP A 493 38.86 -52.25 21.23
CA TRP A 493 38.39 -53.14 20.16
C TRP A 493 39.11 -52.71 18.87
N GLN A 494 40.19 -53.43 18.55
CA GLN A 494 40.81 -53.40 17.24
C GLN A 494 39.88 -54.10 16.24
N ILE A 495 39.75 -53.56 15.03
CA ILE A 495 40.09 -54.17 13.73
C ILE A 495 39.64 -53.17 12.64
N PHE A 496 40.48 -52.98 11.62
CA PHE A 496 40.43 -52.01 10.50
C PHE A 496 41.09 -50.64 10.75
N LYS A 497 42.43 -50.61 10.61
CA LYS A 497 43.19 -49.38 10.36
C LYS A 497 43.24 -49.07 8.86
N PRO A 498 42.88 -47.87 8.39
CA PRO A 498 43.51 -47.31 7.20
C PRO A 498 44.89 -46.74 7.57
N ARG A 499 45.83 -46.84 6.63
CA ARG A 499 47.21 -46.32 6.72
C ARG A 499 47.19 -44.83 7.11
N ARG A 500 47.64 -44.51 8.32
CA ARG A 500 48.00 -43.14 8.72
C ARG A 500 49.31 -42.74 8.02
N SER A 501 49.20 -41.80 7.09
CA SER A 501 50.33 -40.98 6.65
C SER A 501 50.90 -40.22 7.85
N LYS A 502 52.22 -40.28 8.02
CA LYS A 502 52.98 -39.54 9.02
C LYS A 502 53.04 -38.08 8.61
N SER A 503 52.39 -37.21 9.38
CA SER A 503 52.84 -35.83 9.59
C SER A 503 52.76 -35.54 11.08
N ARG A 504 53.90 -35.71 11.75
CA ARG A 504 54.20 -35.07 13.04
C ARG A 504 55.08 -33.90 12.66
N ASN A 505 54.54 -32.68 12.64
CA ASN A 505 55.27 -31.45 12.95
C ASN A 505 54.30 -30.25 13.01
N ARG A 506 54.39 -29.52 14.15
CA ARG A 506 53.72 -28.26 14.55
C ARG A 506 52.25 -28.36 15.01
N PRO A 507 51.86 -27.64 16.08
CA PRO A 507 50.46 -27.33 16.33
C PRO A 507 50.03 -26.38 15.21
N GLU A 508 49.25 -26.89 14.26
CA GLU A 508 48.50 -26.02 13.35
C GLU A 508 47.65 -25.13 14.26
N THR A 509 47.89 -23.82 14.20
CA THR A 509 47.03 -22.83 14.83
C THR A 509 45.61 -23.11 14.35
N PHE A 510 44.69 -23.35 15.28
CA PHE A 510 43.28 -23.57 14.96
C PHE A 510 42.80 -22.43 14.06
N ASP A 511 42.36 -22.78 12.85
CA ASP A 511 41.84 -21.85 11.86
C ASP A 511 40.39 -22.25 11.55
N ILE A 512 39.47 -21.40 12.02
CA ILE A 512 38.03 -21.61 11.94
C ILE A 512 37.54 -21.67 10.48
N ASP A 513 38.21 -20.99 9.56
CA ASP A 513 37.78 -20.89 8.15
C ASP A 513 37.89 -22.25 7.43
N ASN A 514 38.63 -23.21 7.99
CA ASN A 514 38.66 -24.59 7.51
C ASN A 514 37.38 -25.39 7.86
N TYR A 515 36.56 -24.89 8.79
CA TYR A 515 35.38 -25.58 9.33
C TYR A 515 34.07 -24.93 8.91
N ILE A 516 34.08 -23.63 8.62
CA ILE A 516 32.88 -22.83 8.37
C ILE A 516 32.99 -22.04 7.07
N ARG A 517 31.84 -21.71 6.49
CA ARG A 517 31.71 -20.60 5.54
C ARG A 517 30.83 -19.54 6.19
N SER A 518 31.43 -18.41 6.56
CA SER A 518 30.71 -17.33 7.23
C SER A 518 29.62 -16.72 6.34
N CYS A 519 28.48 -16.40 6.93
CA CYS A 519 27.46 -15.56 6.29
C CYS A 519 27.59 -14.07 6.69
N ARG A 520 28.57 -13.72 7.53
CA ARG A 520 28.89 -12.35 7.92
C ARG A 520 29.76 -11.70 6.83
N HIS A 521 29.36 -10.52 6.37
CA HIS A 521 30.11 -9.67 5.45
C HIS A 521 30.79 -8.54 6.20
N GLY A 522 31.77 -7.88 5.55
CA GLY A 522 32.48 -6.73 6.10
C GLY A 522 31.54 -5.59 6.51
N LYS A 523 31.96 -4.84 7.54
CA LYS A 523 31.21 -3.71 8.12
C LYS A 523 30.73 -2.74 7.04
N ILE A 524 29.49 -2.28 7.20
CA ILE A 524 28.97 -1.17 6.41
C ILE A 524 29.68 0.11 6.91
N GLU A 525 30.70 0.56 6.18
CA GLU A 525 31.42 1.80 6.50
C GLU A 525 30.47 2.98 6.70
N ASN A 526 30.61 3.67 7.82
CA ASN A 526 29.98 4.97 8.02
C ASN A 526 30.68 5.98 7.10
N THR A 527 29.95 6.92 6.48
CA THR A 527 30.57 7.94 5.63
C THR A 527 31.58 8.79 6.42
N GLY A 528 31.36 8.97 7.72
CA GLY A 528 32.33 9.60 8.62
C GLY A 528 33.65 8.83 8.78
N GLU A 529 33.71 7.54 8.44
CA GLU A 529 34.91 6.70 8.51
C GLU A 529 35.69 6.65 7.18
N ILE A 530 35.16 7.26 6.11
CA ILE A 530 35.80 7.33 4.79
C ILE A 530 36.79 8.51 4.79
N ASP A 531 38.02 8.23 5.19
CA ASP A 531 39.11 9.20 5.33
C ASP A 531 40.31 8.95 4.39
N THR A 532 40.28 7.86 3.61
CA THR A 532 41.30 7.52 2.61
C THR A 532 40.70 7.30 1.23
N VAL A 533 41.54 7.43 0.19
CA VAL A 533 41.17 7.18 -1.22
C VAL A 533 40.70 5.74 -1.42
N GLU A 534 41.32 4.77 -0.72
CA GLU A 534 40.97 3.36 -0.82
C GLU A 534 39.56 3.08 -0.29
N LYS A 535 39.19 3.69 0.84
CA LYS A 535 37.83 3.59 1.39
C LYS A 535 36.81 4.27 0.47
N LEU A 536 37.14 5.43 -0.08
CA LEU A 536 36.28 6.11 -1.05
C LEU A 536 36.07 5.28 -2.32
N LEU A 537 37.13 4.64 -2.82
CA LEU A 537 37.07 3.70 -3.94
C LEU A 537 36.22 2.47 -3.60
N ALA A 538 36.33 1.92 -2.39
CA ALA A 538 35.48 0.82 -1.94
C ALA A 538 33.99 1.22 -1.94
N ALA A 539 33.66 2.42 -1.45
CA ALA A 539 32.31 2.96 -1.49
C ALA A 539 31.79 3.14 -2.94
N ALA A 540 32.61 3.69 -3.84
CA ALA A 540 32.28 3.85 -5.25
C ALA A 540 32.04 2.50 -5.95
N ARG A 541 32.90 1.49 -5.72
CA ARG A 541 32.73 0.12 -6.24
C ARG A 541 31.43 -0.53 -5.74
N ARG A 542 31.04 -0.28 -4.49
CA ARG A 542 29.77 -0.79 -3.93
C ARG A 542 28.56 -0.16 -4.61
N LEU A 543 28.57 1.15 -4.84
CA LEU A 543 27.51 1.86 -5.57
C LEU A 543 27.45 1.38 -7.03
N GLN A 544 28.60 1.26 -7.69
CA GLN A 544 28.70 0.72 -9.05
C GLN A 544 28.08 -0.68 -9.15
N SER A 545 28.49 -1.61 -8.28
CA SER A 545 27.96 -2.97 -8.21
C SER A 545 26.45 -3.00 -7.93
N PHE A 546 25.96 -2.10 -7.08
CA PHE A 546 24.53 -1.99 -6.77
C PHE A 546 23.70 -1.59 -8.00
N PHE A 547 24.13 -0.57 -8.75
CA PHE A 547 23.40 -0.14 -9.94
C PHE A 547 23.55 -1.12 -11.11
N SER A 548 24.70 -1.76 -11.29
CA SER A 548 24.94 -2.69 -12.40
C SER A 548 24.20 -4.03 -12.27
N SER A 549 24.02 -4.53 -11.04
CA SER A 549 23.37 -5.82 -10.79
C SER A 549 21.84 -5.75 -10.67
N ARG A 550 21.26 -4.55 -10.69
CA ARG A 550 19.83 -4.35 -10.41
C ARG A 550 18.95 -4.46 -11.64
N ARG A 551 17.96 -5.35 -11.55
CA ARG A 551 16.88 -5.48 -12.54
C ARG A 551 15.78 -4.42 -12.38
N ARG A 552 15.37 -4.12 -11.15
CA ARG A 552 14.37 -3.09 -10.87
C ARG A 552 15.00 -1.71 -10.90
N THR A 553 14.33 -0.78 -11.55
CA THR A 553 14.70 0.63 -11.63
C THR A 553 14.80 1.26 -10.25
N VAL A 554 15.87 2.03 -10.01
CA VAL A 554 16.06 2.80 -8.77
C VAL A 554 15.85 4.27 -9.08
N TYR A 555 14.92 4.89 -8.37
CA TYR A 555 14.74 6.34 -8.41
C TYR A 555 15.88 7.05 -7.68
N VAL A 556 16.63 7.88 -8.41
CA VAL A 556 17.62 8.80 -7.86
C VAL A 556 17.09 10.22 -8.04
N SER A 557 16.86 10.92 -6.92
CA SER A 557 16.39 12.30 -6.96
C SER A 557 17.36 13.22 -7.70
N LYS A 558 16.85 14.33 -8.20
CA LYS A 558 17.63 15.37 -8.86
C LYS A 558 18.84 15.80 -8.02
N GLU A 559 18.62 16.04 -6.73
CA GLU A 559 19.65 16.51 -5.79
C GLU A 559 20.75 15.46 -5.64
N ASN A 560 20.39 14.19 -5.44
CA ASN A 560 21.36 13.10 -5.28
C ASN A 560 22.16 12.86 -6.57
N TYR A 561 21.52 12.99 -7.73
CA TYR A 561 22.17 12.89 -9.02
C TYR A 561 23.21 14.01 -9.22
N LYS A 562 22.82 15.27 -8.90
CA LYS A 562 23.75 16.41 -8.94
C LYS A 562 24.95 16.23 -8.02
N LEU A 563 24.71 15.79 -6.78
CA LEU A 563 25.77 15.56 -5.80
C LEU A 563 26.76 14.50 -6.29
N ALA A 564 26.30 13.44 -6.95
CA ALA A 564 27.18 12.43 -7.53
C ALA A 564 28.07 12.97 -8.65
N PHE A 565 27.55 13.83 -9.53
CA PHE A 565 28.37 14.48 -10.56
C PHE A 565 29.32 15.52 -9.97
N SER A 566 28.87 16.28 -8.98
CA SER A 566 29.73 17.21 -8.24
C SER A 566 30.90 16.47 -7.60
N ALA A 567 30.63 15.33 -6.96
CA ALA A 567 31.64 14.47 -6.37
C ALA A 567 32.65 13.98 -7.42
N LEU A 568 32.19 13.49 -8.58
CA LEU A 568 33.08 13.08 -9.66
C LEU A 568 33.94 14.26 -10.16
N GLY A 569 33.33 15.43 -10.37
CA GLY A 569 34.03 16.64 -10.80
C GLY A 569 35.13 17.05 -9.82
N THR A 570 34.88 16.95 -8.51
CA THR A 570 35.89 17.20 -7.47
C THR A 570 37.05 16.21 -7.57
N ILE A 571 36.78 14.91 -7.73
CA ILE A 571 37.83 13.89 -7.85
C ILE A 571 38.66 14.13 -9.13
N MET A 572 38.00 14.41 -10.26
CA MET A 572 38.68 14.66 -11.54
C MET A 572 39.60 15.89 -11.48
N LYS A 573 39.17 16.98 -10.83
CA LYS A 573 40.00 18.20 -10.63
C LYS A 573 41.26 17.96 -9.82
N HIS A 574 41.24 16.97 -8.91
CA HIS A 574 42.36 16.63 -8.03
C HIS A 574 43.09 15.36 -8.47
N SER A 575 42.92 14.94 -9.73
CA SER A 575 43.58 13.78 -10.31
C SER A 575 44.25 14.16 -11.62
N SER A 576 45.34 13.47 -11.95
CA SER A 576 46.01 13.56 -13.26
C SER A 576 45.75 12.31 -14.11
N CYS A 577 44.60 11.65 -13.92
CA CYS A 577 44.18 10.49 -14.71
C CYS A 577 43.99 10.91 -16.18
N ASP A 578 44.66 10.22 -17.11
CA ASP A 578 44.61 10.52 -18.55
C ASP A 578 43.99 9.34 -19.31
N ASP A 579 42.71 9.08 -19.04
CA ASP A 579 41.92 8.02 -19.71
C ASP A 579 40.65 8.61 -20.33
N PHE A 580 40.84 9.58 -21.23
CA PHE A 580 39.75 10.28 -21.89
C PHE A 580 38.79 9.32 -22.59
N GLY A 581 39.32 8.34 -23.34
CA GLY A 581 38.51 7.42 -24.13
C GLY A 581 37.53 6.61 -23.29
N TYR A 582 38.00 6.05 -22.16
CA TYR A 582 37.14 5.28 -21.26
C TYR A 582 36.14 6.17 -20.51
N LEU A 583 36.59 7.30 -19.96
CA LEU A 583 35.74 8.19 -19.17
C LEU A 583 34.65 8.85 -20.04
N HIS A 584 35.02 9.33 -21.22
CA HIS A 584 34.07 9.89 -22.19
C HIS A 584 33.14 8.80 -22.73
N GLY A 585 33.62 7.58 -22.99
CA GLY A 585 32.77 6.46 -23.42
C GLY A 585 31.65 6.13 -22.42
N ASN A 586 31.95 6.17 -21.11
CA ASN A 586 30.96 5.96 -20.06
C ASN A 586 30.03 7.18 -19.86
N LEU A 587 30.51 8.38 -20.15
CA LEU A 587 29.77 9.65 -20.02
C LEU A 587 29.34 10.24 -21.37
N GLY A 588 29.20 9.42 -22.41
CA GLY A 588 29.07 9.88 -23.81
C GLY A 588 27.78 10.65 -24.14
N TYR A 589 26.91 10.88 -23.17
CA TYR A 589 25.76 11.78 -23.27
C TYR A 589 26.10 13.24 -22.94
N LEU A 590 27.30 13.52 -22.41
CA LEU A 590 27.82 14.88 -22.25
C LEU A 590 28.23 15.41 -23.63
N ARG A 591 27.84 16.64 -23.95
CA ARG A 591 28.06 17.26 -25.27
C ARG A 591 29.31 18.14 -25.26
N ASP A 592 29.87 18.40 -26.44
CA ASP A 592 30.98 19.32 -26.67
C ASP A 592 32.27 18.99 -25.87
N VAL A 593 32.54 17.68 -25.74
CA VAL A 593 33.70 17.13 -25.03
C VAL A 593 34.70 16.54 -26.02
N HIS A 594 35.97 16.96 -25.95
CA HIS A 594 37.03 16.59 -26.89
C HIS A 594 38.34 16.14 -26.23
N ASP A 595 38.53 16.45 -24.95
CA ASP A 595 39.73 16.16 -24.17
C ASP A 595 39.39 16.07 -22.66
N MET A 596 40.39 15.74 -21.83
CA MET A 596 40.21 15.63 -20.37
C MET A 596 39.74 16.94 -19.70
N PRO A 597 40.29 18.13 -20.04
CA PRO A 597 39.79 19.41 -19.51
C PRO A 597 38.33 19.70 -19.85
N SER A 598 37.93 19.54 -21.11
CA SER A 598 36.54 19.75 -21.55
C SER A 598 35.60 18.71 -20.92
N LEU A 599 36.03 17.46 -20.75
CA LEU A 599 35.26 16.44 -20.02
C LEU A 599 35.03 16.83 -18.56
N THR A 600 36.08 17.27 -17.86
CA THR A 600 35.99 17.70 -16.46
C THR A 600 35.05 18.89 -16.32
N GLN A 601 35.14 19.86 -17.24
CA GLN A 601 34.24 21.00 -17.28
C GLN A 601 32.79 20.57 -17.54
N ALA A 602 32.55 19.70 -18.52
CA ALA A 602 31.21 19.19 -18.84
C ALA A 602 30.58 18.43 -17.66
N VAL A 603 31.35 17.67 -16.88
CA VAL A 603 30.86 17.01 -15.65
C VAL A 603 30.37 18.04 -14.62
N VAL A 604 31.14 19.11 -14.41
CA VAL A 604 30.79 20.19 -13.47
C VAL A 604 29.57 20.97 -13.95
N GLU A 605 29.52 21.32 -15.24
CA GLU A 605 28.39 22.02 -15.85
C GLU A 605 27.12 21.16 -15.83
N HIS A 606 27.24 19.85 -16.08
CA HIS A 606 26.12 18.92 -15.99
C HIS A 606 25.56 18.86 -14.57
N ALA A 607 26.42 18.82 -13.55
CA ALA A 607 26.00 18.91 -12.15
C ALA A 607 25.20 20.19 -11.85
N ALA A 608 25.63 21.32 -12.41
CA ALA A 608 24.97 22.61 -12.18
C ALA A 608 23.61 22.71 -12.92
N THR A 609 23.58 22.30 -14.18
CA THR A 609 22.46 22.58 -15.11
C THR A 609 21.38 21.50 -15.14
N TRP A 610 21.68 20.26 -14.76
CA TRP A 610 20.70 19.17 -14.78
C TRP A 610 19.46 19.53 -13.94
N ASN A 611 18.24 19.35 -14.45
CA ASN A 611 17.04 19.76 -13.74
C ASN A 611 16.03 18.62 -13.50
N ASP A 612 16.46 17.39 -13.68
CA ASP A 612 15.59 16.22 -13.63
C ASP A 612 16.09 15.15 -12.65
N TYR A 613 15.32 14.10 -12.42
CA TYR A 613 15.74 12.92 -11.68
C TYR A 613 16.53 11.95 -12.59
N CYS A 614 17.03 10.84 -12.03
CA CYS A 614 17.60 9.74 -12.81
C CYS A 614 16.95 8.42 -12.39
N ALA A 615 16.43 7.70 -13.37
CA ALA A 615 15.88 6.35 -13.22
C ALA A 615 16.57 5.34 -14.14
N ASN A 616 17.79 5.64 -14.59
CA ASN A 616 18.56 4.75 -15.43
C ASN A 616 19.72 4.15 -14.63
N ASN A 617 19.54 2.90 -14.19
CA ASN A 617 20.55 2.17 -13.43
C ASN A 617 21.89 2.08 -14.20
N PHE A 618 21.85 1.87 -15.52
CA PHE A 618 23.06 1.80 -16.34
C PHE A 618 23.80 3.14 -16.38
N LYS A 619 23.08 4.27 -16.45
CA LYS A 619 23.69 5.60 -16.39
C LYS A 619 24.43 5.83 -15.07
N MET A 620 23.85 5.37 -13.95
CA MET A 620 24.52 5.43 -12.65
C MET A 620 25.71 4.47 -12.55
N ASP A 621 25.62 3.24 -13.10
CA ASP A 621 26.77 2.32 -13.23
C ASP A 621 27.93 2.99 -13.98
N CYS A 622 27.67 3.55 -15.16
CA CYS A 622 28.67 4.27 -15.95
C CYS A 622 29.31 5.44 -15.18
N LEU A 623 28.52 6.23 -14.44
CA LEU A 623 29.05 7.29 -13.59
C LEU A 623 30.05 6.73 -12.57
N PHE A 624 29.70 5.66 -11.85
CA PHE A 624 30.59 5.08 -10.84
C PHE A 624 31.76 4.29 -11.42
N ARG A 625 31.69 3.83 -12.68
CA ARG A 625 32.86 3.34 -13.41
C ARG A 625 33.90 4.44 -13.61
N CYS A 626 33.47 5.68 -13.85
CA CYS A 626 34.37 6.83 -13.91
C CYS A 626 35.00 7.14 -12.55
N PHE A 627 34.22 7.09 -11.45
CA PHE A 627 34.80 7.19 -10.09
C PHE A 627 35.92 6.16 -9.90
N ASN A 628 35.63 4.89 -10.22
CA ASN A 628 36.58 3.81 -10.06
C ASN A 628 37.85 4.05 -10.89
N ALA A 629 37.73 4.39 -12.16
CA ALA A 629 38.89 4.65 -13.03
C ALA A 629 39.79 5.78 -12.51
N VAL A 630 39.19 6.90 -12.07
CA VAL A 630 39.96 8.05 -11.60
C VAL A 630 40.62 7.75 -10.24
N LEU A 631 39.92 7.13 -9.30
CA LEU A 631 40.45 6.79 -7.97
C LEU A 631 41.50 5.67 -8.02
N ASP A 632 41.32 4.66 -8.87
CA ASP A 632 42.21 3.49 -9.02
C ASP A 632 43.47 3.83 -9.85
N SER A 633 43.51 5.00 -10.52
CA SER A 633 44.67 5.47 -11.30
C SER A 633 45.93 5.70 -10.45
N GLY A 634 45.80 5.81 -9.12
CA GLY A 634 46.89 6.17 -8.21
C GLY A 634 47.34 7.64 -8.32
N THR A 635 46.64 8.45 -9.13
CA THR A 635 47.00 9.86 -9.36
C THR A 635 46.14 10.86 -8.59
N CYS A 636 45.14 10.38 -7.85
CA CYS A 636 44.25 11.21 -7.06
C CYS A 636 44.98 11.77 -5.83
N ARG A 637 44.92 13.10 -5.64
CA ARG A 637 45.63 13.83 -4.58
C ARG A 637 44.71 14.48 -3.56
N LEU A 638 43.49 13.95 -3.42
CA LEU A 638 42.53 14.45 -2.43
C LEU A 638 43.11 14.30 -1.01
N ASN A 639 43.02 15.36 -0.21
CA ASN A 639 43.33 15.28 1.22
C ASN A 639 42.12 14.75 2.02
N ALA A 640 42.33 14.45 3.31
CA ALA A 640 41.30 13.85 4.16
C ALA A 640 40.00 14.68 4.25
N VAL A 641 40.09 16.02 4.22
CA VAL A 641 38.91 16.92 4.25
C VAL A 641 38.13 16.82 2.95
N GLU A 642 38.83 16.84 1.81
CA GLU A 642 38.21 16.72 0.49
C GLU A 642 37.58 15.33 0.29
N ILE A 643 38.24 14.27 0.77
CA ILE A 643 37.71 12.90 0.77
C ILE A 643 36.39 12.85 1.55
N GLN A 644 36.37 13.43 2.76
CA GLN A 644 35.16 13.49 3.59
C GLN A 644 34.04 14.29 2.92
N ASP A 645 34.36 15.39 2.24
CA ASP A 645 33.35 16.17 1.53
C ASP A 645 32.78 15.43 0.32
N VAL A 646 33.60 14.69 -0.42
CA VAL A 646 33.13 13.77 -1.47
C VAL A 646 32.27 12.65 -0.87
N ALA A 647 32.69 12.04 0.24
CA ALA A 647 31.94 11.01 0.93
C ALA A 647 30.56 11.50 1.40
N LYS A 648 30.47 12.73 1.94
CA LYS A 648 29.20 13.38 2.30
C LYS A 648 28.29 13.59 1.09
N GLN A 649 28.84 13.96 -0.07
CA GLN A 649 28.05 14.10 -1.31
C GLN A 649 27.46 12.76 -1.76
N LEU A 650 28.16 11.64 -1.52
CA LEU A 650 27.69 10.28 -1.85
C LEU A 650 26.80 9.66 -0.77
N ASP A 651 26.73 10.23 0.44
CA ASP A 651 26.05 9.64 1.60
C ASP A 651 24.59 9.30 1.31
N ARG A 652 23.85 10.19 0.64
CA ARG A 652 22.44 9.96 0.29
C ARG A 652 22.25 8.79 -0.66
N LEU A 653 23.19 8.55 -1.59
CA LEU A 653 23.15 7.38 -2.48
C LEU A 653 23.53 6.10 -1.74
N LEU A 654 24.46 6.16 -0.80
CA LEU A 654 24.77 5.03 0.07
C LEU A 654 23.59 4.67 0.98
N GLN A 655 22.89 5.67 1.53
CA GLN A 655 21.65 5.48 2.29
C GLN A 655 20.55 4.86 1.42
N LEU A 656 20.34 5.38 0.21
CA LEU A 656 19.41 4.80 -0.76
C LEU A 656 19.75 3.33 -1.04
N MET A 657 21.00 3.02 -1.37
CA MET A 657 21.45 1.63 -1.56
C MET A 657 21.11 0.75 -0.35
N ARG A 658 21.38 1.22 0.88
CA ARG A 658 21.09 0.47 2.12
C ARG A 658 19.58 0.24 2.29
N GLN A 659 18.77 1.26 2.09
CA GLN A 659 17.31 1.18 2.20
C GLN A 659 16.74 0.18 1.20
N VAL A 660 17.16 0.27 -0.06
CA VAL A 660 16.61 -0.61 -1.09
C VAL A 660 17.11 -2.05 -0.89
N LYS A 661 18.38 -2.27 -0.50
CA LYS A 661 18.86 -3.61 -0.10
C LYS A 661 18.10 -4.16 1.10
N LEU A 662 17.77 -3.32 2.09
CA LEU A 662 16.98 -3.72 3.24
C LEU A 662 15.56 -4.15 2.84
N LEU A 663 14.90 -3.44 1.92
CA LEU A 663 13.61 -3.87 1.36
C LEU A 663 13.72 -5.19 0.60
N ASP A 664 14.74 -5.37 -0.26
CA ASP A 664 14.98 -6.63 -0.98
C ASP A 664 15.14 -7.80 0.00
N ARG A 665 15.85 -7.58 1.10
CA ARG A 665 16.03 -8.57 2.15
C ARG A 665 14.68 -9.02 2.74
N GLN A 666 13.78 -8.09 3.02
CA GLN A 666 12.43 -8.45 3.50
C GLN A 666 11.62 -9.17 2.42
N GLN A 667 11.71 -8.73 1.15
CA GLN A 667 11.03 -9.41 0.05
C GLN A 667 11.52 -10.87 -0.10
N LYS A 668 12.83 -11.12 0.04
CA LYS A 668 13.40 -12.48 0.00
C LYS A 668 12.96 -13.34 1.19
N ARG A 669 12.81 -12.76 2.39
CA ARG A 669 12.27 -13.47 3.56
C ARG A 669 10.82 -13.90 3.37
N LEU A 670 10.07 -13.16 2.56
CA LEU A 670 8.67 -13.42 2.23
C LEU A 670 8.48 -14.35 1.02
N ALA A 671 9.55 -14.66 0.27
CA ALA A 671 9.51 -15.69 -0.74
C ALA A 671 9.30 -17.03 -0.03
N ALA A 672 8.10 -17.61 -0.20
CA ALA A 672 7.81 -18.94 0.30
C ALA A 672 8.86 -19.93 -0.25
N PRO A 673 9.27 -20.96 0.53
CA PRO A 673 9.93 -22.10 -0.07
C PRO A 673 8.96 -22.68 -1.12
N HIS A 674 9.32 -22.54 -2.39
CA HIS A 674 8.62 -23.19 -3.49
C HIS A 674 8.78 -24.71 -3.42
#